data_AF-A0A2G9MSN8-F1
#
_entry.id   AF-A0A2G9MSN8-F1
#
_cell.length_a   1.000
_cell.length_b   1.000
_cell.length_c   1.000
_cell.angle_alpha   90.00
_cell.angle_beta   90.00
_cell.angle_gamma   90.00
#
_symmetry.space_group_name_H-M   'P 1'
#
loop_
_entity.id
_entity.type
_entity.pdbx_description
1 polymer ?
#
loop_
_entity_poly.entity_id
_entity_poly.type
_entity_poly.pdbx_seq_one_letter_code
_entity_poly.pdbx_strand_id
1 'polypeptide(L)'
;MTLTDIINKTISPLRHLAPIFPGVGYKFYDGIWTLVDSKRLQDKLEKGKDRGLASKLFISLPAKIITGATSGAIELASVTGFYETIQLANEGRHLEAVGLGFANILMRYVGYHIFKKIEDNAEQQIEELELKHYGRKLPKISAIADLRRLLNFSDYTYAVGDFLQRKATRYTAIALGFAGAGFAANYVPVIKDFLPNITLKQALFWPIIVGAASAVTGACVKQLPRLYSQGFLTAAQGNFLNLMEDYRKSEQKEQLEEFWNRIFKYESLIKFTDEERDKETKYIKEQIEKLTKALKNSLSEETLKFLRPNGDGNIEELVDDLLDNQPLTDTVEKTKEGFLMSAKYALNEYVPQKEKKLRTGVSLGLYEDWRDGAYLSTEDTRIVEQAKGNLTLKMLGKDVFGKKDIVKNIYRRISQAIWFKLATRSVTTNIGKSVNRLGAKYRDNFNAQVLLWPGHENSKWLEQFEGAKKEVIEERIDIIKTAFGPDWDSASKMIERMVMPNFDWATEVRARYDAEYIDGTLDYNWLNDLKRMGYSREKIYQASKRMKKSKKDLDEFVQYLQQERPKLLDFENAESLRAVKTAYHHNRDDLKKHFKISWLKKRNEQTVNDIIDNISSEKERSKYSRKLLKIRIHQQLTIFEVEGYKRLVKALAFPEEKTAFVEQTHSFPNIVSEEQLYSEPAINTATQ
;
A
#
# COMPACT_ATOMS: atom_id res chain seq x y z
N MET A 1 -43.95 20.06 -20.57
CA MET A 1 -44.21 18.70 -21.07
C MET A 1 -43.49 17.74 -20.14
N THR A 2 -44.21 16.93 -19.39
CA THR A 2 -43.66 16.01 -18.38
C THR A 2 -43.04 14.76 -19.05
N LEU A 3 -42.19 14.01 -18.36
CA LEU A 3 -41.66 12.74 -18.86
C LEU A 3 -42.79 11.76 -19.23
N THR A 4 -43.89 11.82 -18.49
CA THR A 4 -45.13 11.07 -18.76
C THR A 4 -45.79 11.51 -20.06
N ASP A 5 -45.78 12.82 -20.39
CA ASP A 5 -46.30 13.34 -21.67
C ASP A 5 -45.45 12.91 -22.86
N ILE A 6 -44.12 12.86 -22.69
CA ILE A 6 -43.16 12.37 -23.70
C ILE A 6 -43.38 10.86 -23.95
N ILE A 7 -43.56 10.08 -22.89
CA ILE A 7 -43.81 8.63 -23.01
C ILE A 7 -45.17 8.35 -23.66
N ASN A 8 -46.23 9.08 -23.27
CA ASN A 8 -47.56 8.87 -23.83
C ASN A 8 -47.67 9.29 -25.30
N LYS A 9 -47.01 10.38 -25.72
CA LYS A 9 -47.03 10.82 -27.12
C LYS A 9 -46.12 10.01 -28.03
N THR A 10 -44.99 9.52 -27.54
CA THR A 10 -43.95 8.92 -28.40
C THR A 10 -43.94 7.39 -28.33
N ILE A 11 -44.32 6.79 -27.19
CA ILE A 11 -44.17 5.34 -26.94
C ILE A 11 -45.52 4.60 -27.00
N SER A 12 -46.64 5.24 -26.61
CA SER A 12 -47.97 4.63 -26.71
C SER A 12 -48.37 4.20 -28.15
N PRO A 13 -47.99 4.94 -29.21
CA PRO A 13 -48.19 4.50 -30.59
C PRO A 13 -47.29 3.34 -31.03
N LEU A 14 -46.40 2.82 -30.19
CA LEU A 14 -45.55 1.67 -30.54
C LEU A 14 -46.05 0.37 -29.89
N ARG A 15 -47.12 0.44 -29.09
CA ARG A 15 -47.68 -0.69 -28.31
C ARG A 15 -48.19 -1.83 -29.20
N HIS A 16 -48.60 -1.53 -30.43
CA HIS A 16 -49.04 -2.53 -31.41
C HIS A 16 -47.90 -3.29 -32.11
N LEU A 17 -46.64 -2.88 -31.91
CA LEU A 17 -45.47 -3.61 -32.41
C LEU A 17 -44.97 -4.70 -31.44
N ALA A 18 -45.50 -4.76 -30.22
CA ALA A 18 -45.14 -5.74 -29.20
C ALA A 18 -45.29 -7.22 -29.62
N PRO A 19 -46.27 -7.63 -30.46
CA PRO A 19 -46.38 -9.01 -30.94
C PRO A 19 -45.28 -9.40 -31.94
N ILE A 20 -44.61 -8.42 -32.57
CA ILE A 20 -43.65 -8.65 -33.67
C ILE A 20 -42.26 -9.05 -33.14
N PHE A 21 -41.93 -8.70 -31.88
CA PHE A 21 -40.64 -9.01 -31.25
C PHE A 21 -40.82 -9.59 -29.84
N PRO A 22 -41.20 -10.88 -29.70
CA PRO A 22 -41.41 -11.49 -28.41
C PRO A 22 -40.08 -11.58 -27.64
N GLY A 23 -40.00 -10.86 -26.52
CA GLY A 23 -38.87 -10.86 -25.59
C GLY A 23 -38.07 -9.55 -25.49
N VAL A 24 -37.92 -8.81 -26.59
CA VAL A 24 -37.18 -7.52 -26.61
C VAL A 24 -38.10 -6.35 -26.29
N GLY A 25 -39.30 -6.32 -26.88
CA GLY A 25 -40.30 -5.28 -26.61
C GLY A 25 -40.77 -5.30 -25.15
N TYR A 26 -40.93 -6.49 -24.56
CA TYR A 26 -41.41 -6.64 -23.18
C TYR A 26 -40.40 -6.12 -22.15
N LYS A 27 -39.10 -6.44 -22.31
CA LYS A 27 -38.03 -5.99 -21.39
C LYS A 27 -37.72 -4.50 -21.52
N PHE A 28 -37.83 -3.94 -22.72
CA PHE A 28 -37.71 -2.50 -22.96
C PHE A 28 -38.87 -1.73 -22.31
N TYR A 29 -40.09 -2.25 -22.43
CA TYR A 29 -41.28 -1.67 -21.81
C TYR A 29 -41.22 -1.75 -20.27
N ASP A 30 -40.79 -2.89 -19.73
CA ASP A 30 -40.56 -3.09 -18.28
C ASP A 30 -39.47 -2.16 -17.75
N GLY A 31 -38.38 -1.96 -18.48
CA GLY A 31 -37.28 -1.07 -18.08
C GLY A 31 -37.72 0.39 -17.98
N ILE A 32 -38.48 0.87 -18.96
CA ILE A 32 -39.03 2.24 -18.96
C ILE A 32 -40.05 2.42 -17.83
N TRP A 33 -40.94 1.45 -17.60
CA TRP A 33 -41.90 1.52 -16.49
C TRP A 33 -41.23 1.39 -15.13
N THR A 34 -40.17 0.58 -15.01
CA THR A 34 -39.35 0.51 -13.78
C THR A 34 -38.66 1.84 -13.48
N LEU A 35 -38.21 2.58 -14.51
CA LEU A 35 -37.65 3.93 -14.37
C LEU A 35 -38.71 4.97 -13.97
N VAL A 36 -39.90 4.91 -14.58
CA VAL A 36 -41.04 5.75 -14.23
C VAL A 36 -41.50 5.48 -12.80
N ASP A 37 -41.63 4.21 -12.41
CA ASP A 37 -42.02 3.82 -11.06
C ASP A 37 -40.94 4.15 -10.03
N SER A 38 -39.65 4.03 -10.38
CA SER A 38 -38.55 4.46 -9.51
C SER A 38 -38.58 5.98 -9.28
N LYS A 39 -38.89 6.77 -10.32
CA LYS A 39 -39.04 8.22 -10.19
C LYS A 39 -40.30 8.60 -9.41
N ARG A 40 -41.41 7.89 -9.61
CA ARG A 40 -42.65 8.05 -8.85
C ARG A 40 -42.49 7.65 -7.38
N LEU A 41 -41.67 6.65 -7.10
CA LEU A 41 -41.30 6.20 -5.75
C LEU A 41 -40.39 7.23 -5.07
N GLN A 42 -39.41 7.78 -5.81
CA GLN A 42 -38.55 8.86 -5.34
C GLN A 42 -39.37 10.12 -4.99
N ASP A 43 -40.26 10.55 -5.88
CA ASP A 43 -41.09 11.74 -5.64
C ASP A 43 -42.12 11.52 -4.51
N LYS A 44 -42.54 10.26 -4.27
CA LYS A 44 -43.37 9.87 -3.10
C LYS A 44 -42.56 9.81 -1.79
N LEU A 45 -41.30 9.37 -1.85
CA LEU A 45 -40.38 9.31 -0.70
C LEU A 45 -39.85 10.69 -0.31
N GLU A 46 -39.70 11.61 -1.26
CA GLU A 46 -39.37 13.02 -0.98
C GLU A 46 -40.55 13.78 -0.36
N LYS A 47 -41.79 13.36 -0.63
CA LYS A 47 -43.02 13.95 -0.06
C LYS A 47 -43.51 13.27 1.23
N GLY A 48 -43.22 11.99 1.44
CA GLY A 48 -43.57 11.25 2.65
C GLY A 48 -42.41 11.24 3.63
N LYS A 49 -42.57 11.85 4.82
CA LYS A 49 -41.57 11.92 5.90
C LYS A 49 -41.26 10.56 6.56
N ASP A 50 -41.17 9.47 5.83
CA ASP A 50 -40.90 8.15 6.40
C ASP A 50 -39.46 7.69 6.15
N ARG A 51 -38.56 8.07 7.06
CA ARG A 51 -37.11 7.84 7.00
C ARG A 51 -36.73 6.35 7.14
N GLY A 52 -37.64 5.49 7.61
CA GLY A 52 -37.37 4.06 7.85
C GLY A 52 -37.39 3.18 6.59
N LEU A 53 -38.09 3.60 5.53
CA LEU A 53 -38.17 2.84 4.27
C LEU A 53 -37.00 3.15 3.33
N ALA A 54 -36.48 4.38 3.37
CA ALA A 54 -35.34 4.82 2.57
C ALA A 54 -34.05 4.06 2.95
N SER A 55 -33.78 3.86 4.25
CA SER A 55 -32.57 3.17 4.71
C SER A 55 -32.52 1.69 4.31
N LYS A 56 -33.67 1.02 4.18
CA LYS A 56 -33.75 -0.39 3.74
C LYS A 56 -33.61 -0.56 2.22
N LEU A 57 -34.00 0.44 1.42
CA LEU A 57 -33.86 0.42 -0.05
C LEU A 57 -32.42 0.78 -0.51
N PHE A 58 -31.72 1.66 0.20
CA PHE A 58 -30.37 2.13 -0.16
C PHE A 58 -29.26 1.05 -0.03
N ILE A 59 -29.49 -0.06 0.66
CA ILE A 59 -28.51 -1.16 0.77
C ILE A 59 -28.52 -2.06 -0.49
N SER A 60 -29.60 -2.05 -1.27
CA SER A 60 -29.75 -2.87 -2.50
C SER A 60 -29.64 -2.09 -3.82
N LEU A 61 -29.66 -0.76 -3.74
CA LEU A 61 -29.70 0.14 -4.90
C LEU A 61 -28.35 0.38 -5.63
N PRO A 62 -27.16 0.39 -4.97
CA PRO A 62 -25.92 0.73 -5.67
C PRO A 62 -25.56 -0.27 -6.76
N ALA A 63 -25.81 -1.57 -6.55
CA ALA A 63 -25.54 -2.61 -7.53
C ALA A 63 -26.44 -2.49 -8.77
N LYS A 64 -27.73 -2.14 -8.59
CA LYS A 64 -28.70 -1.92 -9.69
C LYS A 64 -28.54 -0.57 -10.38
N ILE A 65 -28.09 0.47 -9.68
CA ILE A 65 -27.81 1.79 -10.27
C ILE A 65 -26.49 1.79 -11.02
N ILE A 66 -25.46 1.06 -10.59
CA ILE A 66 -24.19 0.96 -11.30
C ILE A 66 -24.31 0.04 -12.52
N THR A 67 -24.98 -1.11 -12.40
CA THR A 67 -25.36 -1.90 -13.60
C THR A 67 -26.35 -1.12 -14.48
N GLY A 68 -27.27 -0.35 -13.90
CA GLY A 68 -28.24 0.50 -14.59
C GLY A 68 -27.67 1.75 -15.26
N ALA A 69 -26.58 2.32 -14.75
CA ALA A 69 -25.89 3.48 -15.34
C ALA A 69 -24.94 3.04 -16.45
N THR A 70 -24.35 1.85 -16.33
CA THR A 70 -23.52 1.25 -17.38
C THR A 70 -24.39 0.63 -18.47
N SER A 71 -25.47 -0.07 -18.12
CA SER A 71 -26.52 -0.48 -19.05
C SER A 71 -27.22 0.73 -19.63
N GLY A 72 -27.40 1.80 -18.85
CA GLY A 72 -28.01 3.08 -19.24
C GLY A 72 -27.15 3.88 -20.20
N ALA A 73 -25.82 3.89 -20.06
CA ALA A 73 -24.90 4.53 -21.01
C ALA A 73 -24.75 3.71 -22.31
N ILE A 74 -24.72 2.37 -22.19
CA ILE A 74 -24.80 1.45 -23.33
C ILE A 74 -26.18 1.55 -24.00
N GLU A 75 -27.24 1.78 -23.22
CA GLU A 75 -28.62 2.01 -23.68
C GLU A 75 -28.74 3.36 -24.36
N LEU A 76 -28.20 4.44 -23.80
CA LEU A 76 -28.21 5.77 -24.40
C LEU A 76 -27.48 5.76 -25.74
N ALA A 77 -26.27 5.19 -25.79
CA ALA A 77 -25.50 5.02 -27.01
C ALA A 77 -26.22 4.11 -28.03
N SER A 78 -26.96 3.11 -27.55
CA SER A 78 -27.80 2.28 -28.41
C SER A 78 -29.10 2.95 -28.84
N VAL A 79 -29.62 3.92 -28.09
CA VAL A 79 -30.82 4.69 -28.43
C VAL A 79 -30.47 5.74 -29.48
N THR A 80 -29.33 6.43 -29.37
CA THR A 80 -28.81 7.27 -30.46
C THR A 80 -28.46 6.43 -31.69
N GLY A 81 -27.77 5.30 -31.50
CA GLY A 81 -27.47 4.39 -32.61
C GLY A 81 -28.70 3.74 -33.26
N PHE A 82 -29.77 3.49 -32.49
CA PHE A 82 -31.06 2.97 -32.98
C PHE A 82 -31.87 4.08 -33.67
N TYR A 83 -31.82 5.30 -33.17
CA TYR A 83 -32.43 6.46 -33.82
C TYR A 83 -31.76 6.76 -35.17
N GLU A 84 -30.44 6.72 -35.24
CA GLU A 84 -29.69 6.82 -36.50
C GLU A 84 -29.96 5.63 -37.43
N THR A 85 -30.11 4.42 -36.89
CA THR A 85 -30.50 3.24 -37.66
C THR A 85 -31.90 3.41 -38.28
N ILE A 86 -32.86 3.94 -37.51
CA ILE A 86 -34.23 4.23 -37.99
C ILE A 86 -34.21 5.36 -39.02
N GLN A 87 -33.41 6.40 -38.79
CA GLN A 87 -33.30 7.52 -39.71
C GLN A 87 -32.68 7.06 -41.05
N LEU A 88 -31.59 6.28 -41.01
CA LEU A 88 -30.97 5.68 -42.20
C LEU A 88 -31.94 4.72 -42.92
N ALA A 89 -32.75 3.96 -42.18
CA ALA A 89 -33.76 3.10 -42.78
C ALA A 89 -34.88 3.90 -43.46
N ASN A 90 -35.31 5.02 -42.86
CA ASN A 90 -36.33 5.91 -43.42
C ASN A 90 -35.82 6.70 -44.64
N GLU A 91 -34.51 6.92 -44.74
CA GLU A 91 -33.84 7.52 -45.91
C GLU A 91 -33.57 6.51 -47.05
N GLY A 92 -34.09 5.27 -46.96
CA GLY A 92 -33.91 4.22 -47.97
C GLY A 92 -32.53 3.53 -47.93
N ARG A 93 -31.68 3.85 -46.94
CA ARG A 93 -30.32 3.32 -46.77
C ARG A 93 -30.32 2.05 -45.91
N HIS A 94 -31.16 1.08 -46.30
CA HIS A 94 -31.48 -0.11 -45.50
C HIS A 94 -30.26 -0.97 -45.14
N LEU A 95 -29.27 -1.08 -46.03
CA LEU A 95 -28.03 -1.83 -45.76
C LEU A 95 -27.17 -1.19 -44.66
N GLU A 96 -27.13 0.13 -44.59
CA GLU A 96 -26.39 0.86 -43.56
C GLU A 96 -27.11 0.82 -42.21
N ALA A 97 -28.44 0.93 -42.24
CA ALA A 97 -29.27 0.73 -41.07
C ALA A 97 -29.09 -0.67 -40.46
N VAL A 98 -29.08 -1.72 -41.28
CA VAL A 98 -28.83 -3.09 -40.83
C VAL A 98 -27.41 -3.24 -40.26
N GLY A 99 -26.40 -2.65 -40.90
CA GLY A 99 -25.01 -2.65 -40.41
C GLY A 99 -24.85 -1.95 -39.05
N LEU A 100 -25.48 -0.79 -38.87
CA LEU A 100 -25.44 -0.02 -37.62
C LEU A 100 -26.23 -0.71 -36.49
N GLY A 101 -27.40 -1.29 -36.81
CA GLY A 101 -28.19 -2.09 -35.89
C GLY A 101 -27.45 -3.35 -35.42
N PHE A 102 -26.77 -4.05 -36.33
CA PHE A 102 -25.98 -5.24 -36.00
C PHE A 102 -24.74 -4.88 -35.15
N ALA A 103 -24.06 -3.77 -35.46
CA ALA A 103 -22.93 -3.27 -34.68
C ALA A 103 -23.33 -2.92 -33.23
N ASN A 104 -24.51 -2.33 -33.04
CA ASN A 104 -25.04 -2.00 -31.71
C ASN A 104 -25.39 -3.24 -30.88
N ILE A 105 -26.02 -4.24 -31.50
CA ILE A 105 -26.33 -5.53 -30.85
C ILE A 105 -25.05 -6.30 -30.51
N LEU A 106 -24.09 -6.31 -31.44
CA LEU A 106 -22.79 -6.95 -31.25
C LEU A 106 -22.00 -6.26 -30.13
N MET A 107 -21.99 -4.93 -30.04
CA MET A 107 -21.34 -4.18 -28.95
C MET A 107 -21.95 -4.49 -27.59
N ARG A 108 -23.29 -4.64 -27.49
CA ARG A 108 -23.97 -5.09 -26.26
C ARG A 108 -23.54 -6.49 -25.84
N TYR A 109 -23.60 -7.45 -26.77
CA TYR A 109 -23.32 -8.85 -26.50
C TYR A 109 -21.84 -9.08 -26.20
N VAL A 110 -20.96 -8.50 -27.01
CA VAL A 110 -19.50 -8.62 -26.88
C VAL A 110 -19.00 -7.88 -25.65
N GLY A 111 -19.49 -6.67 -25.36
CA GLY A 111 -19.11 -5.91 -24.18
C GLY A 111 -19.42 -6.66 -22.88
N TYR A 112 -20.66 -7.16 -22.74
CA TYR A 112 -21.09 -7.91 -21.56
C TYR A 112 -20.36 -9.26 -21.42
N HIS A 113 -20.26 -10.05 -22.50
CA HIS A 113 -19.64 -11.39 -22.43
C HIS A 113 -18.11 -11.36 -22.35
N ILE A 114 -17.44 -10.42 -23.02
CA ILE A 114 -15.99 -10.24 -22.85
C ILE A 114 -15.70 -9.78 -21.43
N PHE A 115 -16.48 -8.86 -20.88
CA PHE A 115 -16.27 -8.37 -19.51
C PHE A 115 -16.48 -9.48 -18.48
N LYS A 116 -17.58 -10.23 -18.58
CA LYS A 116 -17.83 -11.39 -17.72
C LYS A 116 -16.74 -12.46 -17.85
N LYS A 117 -16.27 -12.73 -19.08
CA LYS A 117 -15.20 -13.71 -19.31
C LYS A 117 -13.82 -13.24 -18.84
N ILE A 118 -13.52 -11.94 -18.92
CA ILE A 118 -12.31 -11.36 -18.35
C ILE A 118 -12.39 -11.42 -16.82
N GLU A 119 -13.56 -11.14 -16.24
CA GLU A 119 -13.81 -11.22 -14.81
C GLU A 119 -13.64 -12.66 -14.29
N ASP A 120 -14.32 -13.63 -14.91
CA ASP A 120 -14.25 -15.05 -14.53
C ASP A 120 -12.81 -15.61 -14.69
N ASN A 121 -12.11 -15.26 -15.77
CA ASN A 121 -10.71 -15.68 -15.98
C ASN A 121 -9.72 -14.96 -15.03
N ALA A 122 -9.96 -13.68 -14.74
CA ALA A 122 -9.14 -12.94 -13.79
C ALA A 122 -9.37 -13.45 -12.36
N GLU A 123 -10.59 -13.86 -12.01
CA GLU A 123 -10.92 -14.48 -10.73
C GLU A 123 -10.09 -15.74 -10.50
N GLN A 124 -10.12 -16.66 -11.47
CA GLN A 124 -9.38 -17.92 -11.40
C GLN A 124 -7.85 -17.71 -11.36
N GLN A 125 -7.34 -16.78 -12.17
CA GLN A 125 -5.90 -16.49 -12.21
C GLN A 125 -5.40 -15.74 -10.98
N ILE A 126 -6.17 -14.77 -10.46
CA ILE A 126 -5.83 -14.05 -9.23
C ILE A 126 -5.90 -15.02 -8.04
N GLU A 127 -6.89 -15.92 -7.98
CA GLU A 127 -7.02 -16.93 -6.92
C GLU A 127 -5.82 -17.89 -6.89
N GLU A 128 -5.44 -18.46 -8.04
CA GLU A 128 -4.26 -19.33 -8.14
C GLU A 128 -2.97 -18.58 -7.78
N LEU A 129 -2.83 -17.33 -8.21
CA LEU A 129 -1.64 -16.52 -7.93
C LEU A 129 -1.58 -16.08 -6.47
N GLU A 130 -2.69 -15.69 -5.85
CA GLU A 130 -2.73 -15.24 -4.46
C GLU A 130 -2.48 -16.39 -3.49
N LEU A 131 -3.14 -17.54 -3.68
CA LEU A 131 -2.93 -18.72 -2.83
C LEU A 131 -1.47 -19.22 -2.93
N LYS A 132 -0.95 -19.32 -4.16
CA LYS A 132 0.41 -19.79 -4.45
C LYS A 132 1.49 -18.82 -3.98
N HIS A 133 1.22 -17.51 -3.98
CA HIS A 133 2.25 -16.51 -3.67
C HIS A 133 2.20 -15.99 -2.24
N TYR A 134 1.02 -15.78 -1.66
CA TYR A 134 0.90 -15.26 -0.29
C TYR A 134 0.81 -16.38 0.75
N GLY A 135 0.45 -17.62 0.36
CA GLY A 135 0.37 -18.80 1.24
C GLY A 135 -0.54 -18.59 2.45
N ARG A 136 -1.57 -17.75 2.29
CA ARG A 136 -2.70 -17.58 3.22
C ARG A 136 -3.96 -17.94 2.43
N LYS A 137 -4.91 -18.64 3.06
CA LYS A 137 -6.27 -18.79 2.48
C LYS A 137 -6.98 -17.45 2.63
N LEU A 138 -6.92 -16.61 1.60
CA LEU A 138 -7.84 -15.48 1.49
C LEU A 138 -9.22 -16.08 1.13
N PRO A 139 -10.30 -15.77 1.85
CA PRO A 139 -11.62 -16.31 1.52
C PRO A 139 -12.08 -15.82 0.14
N LYS A 140 -12.77 -16.72 -0.57
CA LYS A 140 -13.14 -16.69 -2.00
C LYS A 140 -13.86 -15.44 -2.52
N ILE A 141 -14.31 -14.51 -1.67
CA ILE A 141 -15.27 -13.46 -2.06
C ILE A 141 -14.65 -12.05 -2.21
N SER A 142 -13.41 -11.78 -1.81
CA SER A 142 -13.03 -10.37 -1.54
C SER A 142 -12.42 -9.56 -2.70
N ALA A 143 -11.53 -10.08 -3.54
CA ALA A 143 -10.76 -9.21 -4.46
C ALA A 143 -11.64 -8.51 -5.51
N ILE A 144 -12.54 -9.24 -6.17
CA ILE A 144 -13.44 -8.65 -7.18
C ILE A 144 -14.49 -7.75 -6.52
N ALA A 145 -15.04 -8.16 -5.38
CA ALA A 145 -15.96 -7.33 -4.62
C ALA A 145 -15.31 -6.01 -4.19
N ASP A 146 -14.05 -6.08 -3.71
CA ASP A 146 -13.25 -4.91 -3.36
C ASP A 146 -12.92 -4.05 -4.58
N LEU A 147 -12.58 -4.67 -5.71
CA LEU A 147 -12.35 -3.96 -6.96
C LEU A 147 -13.62 -3.21 -7.39
N ARG A 148 -14.78 -3.87 -7.41
CA ARG A 148 -16.08 -3.26 -7.74
C ARG A 148 -16.45 -2.14 -6.77
N ARG A 149 -16.12 -2.29 -5.48
CA ARG A 149 -16.33 -1.27 -4.43
C ARG A 149 -15.43 -0.05 -4.62
N LEU A 150 -14.18 -0.25 -5.02
CA LEU A 150 -13.18 0.81 -5.17
C LEU A 150 -13.19 1.48 -6.54
N LEU A 151 -13.63 0.78 -7.58
CA LEU A 151 -13.76 1.33 -8.92
C LEU A 151 -14.89 2.36 -8.93
N ASN A 152 -14.50 3.63 -9.09
CA ASN A 152 -15.47 4.69 -9.27
C ASN A 152 -15.96 4.70 -10.72
N PHE A 153 -17.11 5.34 -10.97
CA PHE A 153 -17.60 5.61 -12.33
C PHE A 153 -16.49 6.15 -13.25
N SER A 154 -15.61 6.97 -12.68
CA SER A 154 -14.44 7.52 -13.37
C SER A 154 -13.48 6.48 -13.93
N ASP A 155 -13.27 5.38 -13.23
CA ASP A 155 -12.36 4.32 -13.65
C ASP A 155 -12.96 3.51 -14.80
N TYR A 156 -14.27 3.26 -14.73
CA TYR A 156 -15.02 2.64 -15.81
C TYR A 156 -14.97 3.49 -17.09
N THR A 157 -15.28 4.78 -16.99
CA THR A 157 -15.19 5.70 -18.13
C THR A 157 -13.77 5.84 -18.64
N TYR A 158 -12.75 5.84 -17.77
CA TYR A 158 -11.36 5.86 -18.23
C TYR A 158 -11.01 4.59 -19.01
N ALA A 159 -11.41 3.41 -18.52
CA ALA A 159 -11.18 2.13 -19.18
C ALA A 159 -11.93 2.04 -20.52
N VAL A 160 -13.19 2.49 -20.57
CA VAL A 160 -13.99 2.59 -21.80
C VAL A 160 -13.34 3.56 -22.78
N GLY A 161 -12.91 4.73 -22.32
CA GLY A 161 -12.22 5.71 -23.15
C GLY A 161 -10.91 5.17 -23.73
N ASP A 162 -10.10 4.49 -22.92
CA ASP A 162 -8.85 3.85 -23.37
C ASP A 162 -9.12 2.70 -24.35
N PHE A 163 -10.15 1.90 -24.11
CA PHE A 163 -10.59 0.87 -25.03
C PHE A 163 -11.03 1.44 -26.38
N LEU A 164 -11.86 2.49 -26.38
CA LEU A 164 -12.30 3.18 -27.60
C LEU A 164 -11.10 3.76 -28.36
N GLN A 165 -10.11 4.35 -27.68
CA GLN A 165 -8.88 4.84 -28.30
C GLN A 165 -8.03 3.71 -28.94
N ARG A 166 -7.87 2.58 -28.25
CA ARG A 166 -7.15 1.41 -28.79
C ARG A 166 -7.89 0.72 -29.93
N LYS A 167 -9.21 0.76 -29.92
CA LYS A 167 -10.03 0.24 -31.02
C LYS A 167 -10.03 1.20 -32.20
N ALA A 168 -10.06 2.51 -31.97
CA ALA A 168 -9.92 3.53 -33.01
C ALA A 168 -8.64 3.33 -33.83
N THR A 169 -7.49 3.06 -33.18
CA THR A 169 -6.24 2.76 -33.89
C THR A 169 -6.31 1.47 -34.70
N ARG A 170 -6.94 0.41 -34.18
CA ARG A 170 -7.15 -0.84 -34.94
C ARG A 170 -8.10 -0.65 -36.12
N TYR A 171 -9.22 0.06 -35.94
CA TYR A 171 -10.17 0.35 -37.02
C TYR A 171 -9.53 1.24 -38.09
N THR A 172 -8.73 2.23 -37.69
CA THR A 172 -7.95 3.07 -38.62
C THR A 172 -6.91 2.23 -39.38
N ALA A 173 -6.25 1.27 -38.73
CA ALA A 173 -5.29 0.38 -39.41
C ALA A 173 -5.99 -0.57 -40.41
N ILE A 174 -7.10 -1.19 -40.01
CA ILE A 174 -7.92 -2.06 -40.88
C ILE A 174 -8.41 -1.26 -42.09
N ALA A 175 -8.84 -0.03 -41.85
CA ALA A 175 -9.29 0.88 -42.89
C ALA A 175 -8.22 1.30 -43.86
N LEU A 176 -7.03 1.64 -43.38
CA LEU A 176 -5.88 1.91 -44.23
C LEU A 176 -5.54 0.68 -45.08
N GLY A 177 -5.70 -0.52 -44.52
CA GLY A 177 -5.62 -1.79 -45.25
C GLY A 177 -6.67 -1.91 -46.36
N PHE A 178 -7.95 -1.63 -46.07
CA PHE A 178 -9.03 -1.64 -47.08
C PHE A 178 -8.88 -0.53 -48.12
N ALA A 179 -8.43 0.66 -47.73
CA ALA A 179 -8.13 1.76 -48.64
C ALA A 179 -6.95 1.40 -49.56
N GLY A 180 -5.90 0.78 -49.02
CA GLY A 180 -4.77 0.26 -49.80
C GLY A 180 -5.19 -0.87 -50.75
N ALA A 181 -6.04 -1.79 -50.29
CA ALA A 181 -6.61 -2.85 -51.11
C ALA A 181 -7.54 -2.31 -52.20
N GLY A 182 -8.37 -1.31 -51.89
CA GLY A 182 -9.24 -0.62 -52.86
C GLY A 182 -8.43 0.21 -53.88
N PHE A 183 -7.32 0.81 -53.46
CA PHE A 183 -6.36 1.45 -54.36
C PHE A 183 -5.71 0.41 -55.29
N ALA A 184 -5.27 -0.72 -54.75
CA ALA A 184 -4.72 -1.83 -55.53
C ALA A 184 -5.76 -2.48 -56.47
N ALA A 185 -7.04 -2.50 -56.08
CA ALA A 185 -8.15 -3.02 -56.89
C ALA A 185 -8.39 -2.22 -58.18
N ASN A 186 -8.03 -0.93 -58.22
CA ASN A 186 -8.03 -0.16 -59.46
C ASN A 186 -6.98 -0.64 -60.48
N TYR A 187 -6.00 -1.42 -60.04
CA TYR A 187 -4.92 -1.99 -60.86
C TYR A 187 -5.05 -3.51 -61.08
N VAL A 188 -5.94 -4.20 -60.35
CA VAL A 188 -6.14 -5.66 -60.44
C VAL A 188 -7.62 -5.98 -60.72
N PRO A 189 -7.98 -6.38 -61.97
CA PRO A 189 -9.37 -6.56 -62.41
C PRO A 189 -10.21 -7.50 -61.54
N VAL A 190 -9.60 -8.58 -61.01
CA VAL A 190 -10.28 -9.61 -60.20
C VAL A 190 -10.85 -9.06 -58.89
N ILE A 191 -10.24 -8.01 -58.32
CA ILE A 191 -10.70 -7.42 -57.05
C ILE A 191 -11.85 -6.43 -57.29
N LYS A 192 -11.89 -5.81 -58.47
CA LYS A 192 -12.94 -4.86 -58.88
C LYS A 192 -14.32 -5.51 -58.92
N ASP A 193 -14.38 -6.78 -59.32
CA ASP A 193 -15.63 -7.56 -59.37
C ASP A 193 -16.13 -7.98 -57.97
N PHE A 194 -15.26 -7.96 -56.95
CA PHE A 194 -15.61 -8.36 -55.57
C PHE A 194 -16.16 -7.20 -54.71
N LEU A 195 -15.94 -5.95 -55.11
CA LEU A 195 -16.44 -4.74 -54.41
C LEU A 195 -17.11 -3.74 -55.37
N PRO A 196 -18.10 -4.17 -56.17
CA PRO A 196 -18.81 -3.26 -57.04
C PRO A 196 -19.62 -2.29 -56.16
N ASN A 197 -19.43 -0.98 -56.35
CA ASN A 197 -20.17 0.12 -55.72
C ASN A 197 -19.57 0.80 -54.48
N ILE A 198 -18.38 0.42 -53.98
CA ILE A 198 -17.69 1.24 -52.97
C ILE A 198 -16.77 2.23 -53.68
N THR A 199 -17.14 3.51 -53.70
CA THR A 199 -16.25 4.54 -54.25
C THR A 199 -14.99 4.67 -53.37
N LEU A 200 -13.83 4.91 -53.99
CA LEU A 200 -12.56 5.12 -53.27
C LEU A 200 -12.68 6.16 -52.15
N LYS A 201 -13.49 7.21 -52.39
CA LYS A 201 -13.82 8.23 -51.39
C LYS A 201 -14.56 7.65 -50.19
N GLN A 202 -15.57 6.80 -50.39
CA GLN A 202 -16.29 6.14 -49.29
C GLN A 202 -15.40 5.14 -48.51
N ALA A 203 -14.54 4.40 -49.21
CA ALA A 203 -13.60 3.45 -48.59
C ALA A 203 -12.57 4.15 -47.68
N LEU A 204 -12.14 5.37 -48.05
CA LEU A 204 -11.23 6.19 -47.24
C LEU A 204 -11.96 6.99 -46.14
N PHE A 205 -13.13 7.54 -46.44
CA PHE A 205 -13.79 8.53 -45.58
C PHE A 205 -14.47 7.90 -44.36
N TRP A 206 -15.19 6.78 -44.55
CA TRP A 206 -15.94 6.15 -43.47
C TRP A 206 -15.06 5.72 -42.30
N PRO A 207 -13.91 5.09 -42.52
CA PRO A 207 -13.14 4.66 -41.38
C PRO A 207 -12.29 5.76 -40.74
N ILE A 208 -11.94 6.81 -41.49
CA ILE A 208 -11.35 8.02 -40.92
C ILE A 208 -12.37 8.66 -39.98
N ILE A 209 -13.64 8.75 -40.38
CA ILE A 209 -14.71 9.27 -39.52
C ILE A 209 -14.93 8.36 -38.31
N VAL A 210 -15.10 7.06 -38.50
CA VAL A 210 -15.34 6.11 -37.39
C VAL A 210 -14.14 6.08 -36.44
N GLY A 211 -12.92 6.10 -36.99
CA GLY A 211 -11.67 6.17 -36.23
C GLY A 211 -11.55 7.48 -35.45
N ALA A 212 -11.75 8.63 -36.10
CA ALA A 212 -11.69 9.95 -35.46
C ALA A 212 -12.80 10.13 -34.42
N ALA A 213 -14.05 9.77 -34.73
CA ALA A 213 -15.17 9.84 -33.80
C ALA A 213 -14.94 8.93 -32.59
N SER A 214 -14.43 7.71 -32.80
CA SER A 214 -14.07 6.79 -31.69
C SER A 214 -12.91 7.33 -30.85
N ALA A 215 -11.91 7.96 -31.48
CA ALA A 215 -10.77 8.55 -30.78
C ALA A 215 -11.17 9.80 -29.97
N VAL A 216 -11.97 10.69 -30.56
CA VAL A 216 -12.51 11.90 -29.91
C VAL A 216 -13.46 11.51 -28.79
N THR A 217 -14.41 10.62 -29.04
CA THR A 217 -15.32 10.10 -27.99
C THR A 217 -14.53 9.43 -26.89
N GLY A 218 -13.55 8.58 -27.23
CA GLY A 218 -12.66 7.96 -26.26
C GLY A 218 -11.89 8.98 -25.43
N ALA A 219 -11.38 10.05 -26.04
CA ALA A 219 -10.70 11.14 -25.36
C ALA A 219 -11.65 11.92 -24.43
N CYS A 220 -12.84 12.29 -24.89
CA CYS A 220 -13.85 12.98 -24.09
C CYS A 220 -14.29 12.16 -22.88
N VAL A 221 -14.60 10.88 -23.10
CA VAL A 221 -14.99 9.93 -22.03
C VAL A 221 -13.85 9.71 -21.03
N LYS A 222 -12.59 9.77 -21.47
CA LYS A 222 -11.40 9.69 -20.60
C LYS A 222 -11.15 10.96 -19.78
N GLN A 223 -11.55 12.13 -20.29
CA GLN A 223 -11.29 13.43 -19.65
C GLN A 223 -12.38 13.87 -18.69
N LEU A 224 -13.66 13.59 -18.98
CA LEU A 224 -14.80 13.91 -18.09
C LEU A 224 -14.57 13.54 -16.62
N PRO A 225 -14.06 12.34 -16.29
CA PRO A 225 -13.94 11.92 -14.91
C PRO A 225 -12.71 12.51 -14.22
N ARG A 226 -11.70 12.91 -15.00
CA ARG A 226 -10.57 13.67 -14.48
C ARG A 226 -11.06 15.01 -13.96
N LEU A 227 -11.89 15.73 -14.72
CA LEU A 227 -12.44 17.01 -14.29
C LEU A 227 -13.25 16.89 -12.98
N TYR A 228 -14.12 15.88 -12.88
CA TYR A 228 -14.94 15.67 -11.67
C TYR A 228 -14.15 15.19 -10.46
N SER A 229 -13.24 14.21 -10.63
CA SER A 229 -12.50 13.65 -9.50
C SER A 229 -11.31 14.51 -9.08
N GLN A 230 -10.66 15.24 -10.00
CA GLN A 230 -9.56 16.14 -9.67
C GLN A 230 -9.99 17.23 -8.69
N GLY A 231 -11.19 17.81 -8.84
CA GLY A 231 -11.69 18.81 -7.91
C GLY A 231 -11.69 18.31 -6.46
N PHE A 232 -12.15 17.07 -6.22
CA PHE A 232 -12.14 16.49 -4.87
C PHE A 232 -10.76 16.05 -4.41
N LEU A 233 -9.91 15.54 -5.31
CA LEU A 233 -8.53 15.18 -4.97
C LEU A 233 -7.75 16.44 -4.54
N THR A 234 -7.85 17.52 -5.32
CA THR A 234 -7.25 18.81 -5.01
C THR A 234 -7.86 19.42 -3.75
N ALA A 235 -9.17 19.30 -3.53
CA ALA A 235 -9.80 19.73 -2.29
C ALA A 235 -9.23 18.99 -1.08
N ALA A 236 -9.09 17.66 -1.14
CA ALA A 236 -8.51 16.89 -0.04
C ALA A 236 -7.03 17.24 0.23
N GLN A 237 -6.23 17.36 -0.83
CA GLN A 237 -4.81 17.75 -0.72
C GLN A 237 -4.66 19.20 -0.18
N GLY A 238 -5.47 20.14 -0.68
CA GLY A 238 -5.50 21.52 -0.22
C GLY A 238 -6.00 21.68 1.21
N ASN A 239 -6.77 20.69 1.72
CA ASN A 239 -7.24 20.63 3.10
C ASN A 239 -6.41 19.65 3.95
N PHE A 240 -5.09 19.70 3.80
CA PHE A 240 -4.12 19.09 4.71
C PHE A 240 -4.11 17.56 4.76
N LEU A 241 -4.56 16.85 3.71
CA LEU A 241 -4.37 15.39 3.66
C LEU A 241 -2.88 15.01 3.67
N ASN A 242 -2.02 15.81 3.07
CA ASN A 242 -0.58 15.63 3.11
C ASN A 242 0.01 15.83 4.52
N LEU A 243 -0.66 16.56 5.41
CA LEU A 243 -0.25 16.72 6.81
C LEU A 243 -0.61 15.51 7.69
N MET A 244 -1.15 14.42 7.12
CA MET A 244 -1.24 13.14 7.82
C MET A 244 0.14 12.50 8.07
N GLU A 245 1.22 13.07 7.52
CA GLU A 245 2.59 12.75 7.95
C GLU A 245 2.81 13.10 9.44
N ASP A 246 2.12 14.12 9.97
CA ASP A 246 2.27 14.52 11.37
C ASP A 246 1.71 13.46 12.33
N TYR A 247 0.71 12.70 11.90
CA TYR A 247 0.25 11.53 12.67
C TYR A 247 1.36 10.49 12.79
N ARG A 248 2.08 10.21 11.70
CA ARG A 248 3.24 9.30 11.70
C ARG A 248 4.38 9.83 12.58
N LYS A 249 4.63 11.15 12.56
CA LYS A 249 5.61 11.83 13.43
C LYS A 249 5.21 11.73 14.91
N SER A 250 3.92 11.75 15.24
CA SER A 250 3.45 11.64 16.62
C SER A 250 3.80 10.29 17.27
N GLU A 251 4.02 9.25 16.47
CA GLU A 251 4.40 7.90 16.92
C GLU A 251 5.94 7.74 17.05
N GLN A 252 6.72 8.81 16.91
CA GLN A 252 8.19 8.76 16.86
C GLN A 252 8.82 8.06 18.06
N LYS A 253 8.35 8.32 19.28
CA LYS A 253 8.93 7.72 20.50
C LYS A 253 8.89 6.20 20.45
N GLU A 254 7.71 5.61 20.21
CA GLU A 254 7.53 4.16 20.10
C GLU A 254 8.39 3.56 18.98
N GLN A 255 8.45 4.24 17.83
CA GLN A 255 9.20 3.78 16.67
C GLN A 255 10.72 3.77 16.93
N LEU A 256 11.25 4.81 17.60
CA LEU A 256 12.66 4.87 17.99
C LEU A 256 13.02 3.80 19.01
N GLU A 257 12.17 3.57 20.01
CA GLU A 257 12.39 2.49 20.98
C GLU A 257 12.45 1.11 20.31
N GLU A 258 11.56 0.86 19.35
CA GLU A 258 11.57 -0.38 18.60
C GLU A 258 12.80 -0.49 17.68
N PHE A 259 13.29 0.62 17.11
CA PHE A 259 14.57 0.63 16.39
C PHE A 259 15.75 0.26 17.29
N TRP A 260 15.79 0.78 18.52
CA TRP A 260 16.81 0.38 19.48
C TRP A 260 16.74 -1.12 19.74
N ASN A 261 15.58 -1.60 20.20
CA ASN A 261 15.37 -2.98 20.63
C ASN A 261 15.70 -3.99 19.52
N ARG A 262 15.40 -3.63 18.27
CA ARG A 262 15.53 -4.56 17.13
C ARG A 262 16.79 -4.37 16.31
N ILE A 263 17.45 -3.22 16.36
CA ILE A 263 18.56 -2.93 15.45
C ILE A 263 19.77 -2.43 16.23
N PHE A 264 19.65 -1.27 16.87
CA PHE A 264 20.81 -0.56 17.39
C PHE A 264 21.41 -1.19 18.64
N LYS A 265 20.60 -1.92 19.45
CA LYS A 265 21.11 -2.76 20.54
C LYS A 265 22.21 -3.71 20.03
N TYR A 266 21.98 -4.39 18.91
CA TYR A 266 22.95 -5.35 18.37
C TYR A 266 24.15 -4.69 17.69
N GLU A 267 23.97 -3.51 17.10
CA GLU A 267 25.12 -2.74 16.60
C GLU A 267 25.99 -2.23 17.76
N SER A 268 25.39 -1.87 18.90
CA SER A 268 26.12 -1.51 20.12
C SER A 268 26.86 -2.71 20.70
N LEU A 269 26.20 -3.86 20.84
CA LEU A 269 26.80 -5.09 21.37
C LEU A 269 28.02 -5.57 20.57
N ILE A 270 28.07 -5.29 19.26
CA ILE A 270 29.20 -5.66 18.39
C ILE A 270 30.37 -4.68 18.52
N LYS A 271 30.10 -3.42 18.84
CA LYS A 271 31.09 -2.33 18.78
C LYS A 271 31.66 -1.93 20.12
N PHE A 272 30.92 -2.14 21.20
CA PHE A 272 31.24 -1.60 22.50
C PHE A 272 31.20 -2.69 23.56
N THR A 273 32.10 -2.58 24.52
CA THR A 273 32.14 -3.42 25.73
C THR A 273 31.07 -2.99 26.72
N ASP A 274 30.76 -3.85 27.71
CA ASP A 274 29.84 -3.47 28.81
C ASP A 274 30.37 -2.27 29.59
N GLU A 275 31.67 -2.21 29.86
CA GLU A 275 32.29 -1.07 30.54
C GLU A 275 32.07 0.26 29.82
N GLU A 276 32.13 0.26 28.48
CA GLU A 276 31.89 1.47 27.69
C GLU A 276 30.42 1.90 27.71
N ARG A 277 29.49 0.94 27.73
CA ARG A 277 28.05 1.21 27.90
C ARG A 277 27.73 1.76 29.29
N ASP A 278 28.34 1.19 30.33
CA ASP A 278 28.16 1.65 31.71
C ASP A 278 28.70 3.07 31.89
N LYS A 279 29.85 3.38 31.28
CA LYS A 279 30.42 4.73 31.25
C LYS A 279 29.48 5.74 30.60
N GLU A 280 28.86 5.40 29.48
CA GLU A 280 27.88 6.27 28.82
C GLU A 280 26.62 6.45 29.66
N THR A 281 26.10 5.36 30.24
CA THR A 281 24.93 5.41 31.14
C THR A 281 25.18 6.35 32.32
N LYS A 282 26.36 6.23 32.94
CA LYS A 282 26.77 7.10 34.05
C LYS A 282 26.89 8.56 33.59
N TYR A 283 27.50 8.80 32.44
CA TYR A 283 27.64 10.15 31.87
C TYR A 283 26.27 10.81 31.61
N ILE A 284 25.31 10.08 31.02
CA ILE A 284 23.95 10.59 30.79
C ILE A 284 23.28 10.96 32.11
N LYS A 285 23.36 10.09 33.13
CA LYS A 285 22.80 10.37 34.47
C LYS A 285 23.41 11.63 35.09
N GLU A 286 24.73 11.78 35.01
CA GLU A 286 25.43 12.98 35.50
C GLU A 286 25.00 14.26 34.77
N GLN A 287 24.74 14.21 33.45
CA GLN A 287 24.22 15.36 32.70
C GLN A 287 22.78 15.72 33.11
N ILE A 288 21.91 14.72 33.25
CA ILE A 288 20.52 14.92 33.71
C ILE A 288 20.53 15.60 35.09
N GLU A 289 21.31 15.09 36.04
CA GLU A 289 21.41 15.67 37.39
C GLU A 289 21.95 17.12 37.36
N LYS A 290 22.99 17.36 36.54
CA LYS A 290 23.59 18.69 36.39
C LYS A 290 22.60 19.70 35.79
N LEU A 291 21.88 19.33 34.73
CA LEU A 291 20.88 20.18 34.09
C LEU A 291 19.69 20.42 35.03
N THR A 292 19.20 19.38 35.69
CA THR A 292 18.12 19.50 36.69
C THR A 292 18.50 20.51 37.78
N LYS A 293 19.70 20.37 38.35
CA LYS A 293 20.19 21.30 39.39
C LYS A 293 20.36 22.73 38.86
N ALA A 294 20.89 22.89 37.65
CA ALA A 294 21.07 24.20 37.03
C ALA A 294 19.73 24.91 36.79
N LEU A 295 18.73 24.18 36.26
CA LEU A 295 17.39 24.71 36.01
C LEU A 295 16.67 25.06 37.33
N LYS A 296 16.74 24.20 38.36
CA LYS A 296 16.16 24.50 39.70
C LYS A 296 16.74 25.76 40.32
N ASN A 297 18.03 26.01 40.11
CA ASN A 297 18.70 27.17 40.68
C ASN A 297 18.49 28.47 39.87
N SER A 298 18.17 28.36 38.57
CA SER A 298 18.15 29.50 37.65
C SER A 298 16.75 29.97 37.28
N LEU A 299 15.73 29.10 37.37
CA LEU A 299 14.36 29.40 36.98
C LEU A 299 13.45 29.47 38.21
N SER A 300 12.64 30.52 38.30
CA SER A 300 11.57 30.60 39.29
C SER A 300 10.45 29.60 38.96
N GLU A 301 9.65 29.21 39.96
CA GLU A 301 8.48 28.35 39.74
C GLU A 301 7.49 28.94 38.72
N GLU A 302 7.35 30.27 38.70
CA GLU A 302 6.48 30.97 37.75
C GLU A 302 7.00 30.84 36.32
N THR A 303 8.32 30.94 36.10
CA THR A 303 8.93 30.72 34.79
C THR A 303 8.82 29.26 34.36
N LEU A 304 8.99 28.30 35.28
CA LEU A 304 8.79 26.88 34.98
C LEU A 304 7.35 26.59 34.56
N LYS A 305 6.35 27.18 35.24
CA LYS A 305 4.94 27.10 34.84
C LYS A 305 4.68 27.78 33.49
N PHE A 306 5.33 28.91 33.21
CA PHE A 306 5.18 29.62 31.93
C PHE A 306 5.75 28.82 30.76
N LEU A 307 6.94 28.21 30.93
CA LEU A 307 7.58 27.39 29.89
C LEU A 307 6.78 26.11 29.57
N ARG A 308 5.90 25.67 30.48
CA ARG A 308 5.04 24.49 30.30
C ARG A 308 3.60 24.79 30.74
N PRO A 309 2.80 25.55 29.96
CA PRO A 309 1.45 25.95 30.36
C PRO A 309 0.46 24.79 30.58
N ASN A 310 0.78 23.60 30.06
CA ASN A 310 -0.05 22.39 30.11
C ASN A 310 0.61 21.23 30.88
N GLY A 311 1.83 21.41 31.39
CA GLY A 311 2.50 20.43 32.24
C GLY A 311 2.31 20.78 33.71
N ASP A 312 2.48 19.80 34.58
CA ASP A 312 2.58 19.94 36.04
C ASP A 312 3.82 20.75 36.50
N GLY A 313 4.54 21.38 35.58
CA GLY A 313 5.79 22.08 35.85
C GLY A 313 6.96 21.13 36.08
N ASN A 314 6.88 19.88 35.60
CA ASN A 314 7.92 18.90 35.81
C ASN A 314 9.22 19.31 35.08
N ILE A 315 10.24 19.59 35.87
CA ILE A 315 11.57 19.95 35.40
C ILE A 315 12.23 18.83 34.59
N GLU A 316 11.87 17.58 34.84
CA GLU A 316 12.41 16.42 34.13
C GLU A 316 12.04 16.47 32.64
N GLU A 317 10.83 16.90 32.29
CA GLU A 317 10.44 17.07 30.87
C GLU A 317 11.23 18.18 30.18
N LEU A 318 11.56 19.27 30.90
CA LEU A 318 12.38 20.35 30.36
C LEU A 318 13.84 19.90 30.16
N VAL A 319 14.35 19.07 31.08
CA VAL A 319 15.68 18.46 30.93
C VAL A 319 15.69 17.54 29.71
N ASP A 320 14.68 16.70 29.53
CA ASP A 320 14.54 15.82 28.37
C ASP A 320 14.52 16.62 27.06
N ASP A 321 13.72 17.69 26.98
CA ASP A 321 13.70 18.57 25.80
C ASP A 321 15.07 19.18 25.49
N LEU A 322 15.80 19.65 26.52
CA LEU A 322 17.13 20.24 26.32
C LEU A 322 18.14 19.20 25.84
N LEU A 323 18.06 17.99 26.38
CA LEU A 323 18.90 16.86 25.98
C LEU A 323 18.59 16.38 24.57
N ASP A 324 17.32 16.42 24.16
CA ASP A 324 16.89 16.10 22.79
C ASP A 324 17.39 17.12 21.74
N ASN A 325 17.91 18.27 22.17
CA ASN A 325 18.47 19.32 21.31
C ASN A 325 20.01 19.29 21.21
N GLN A 326 20.67 18.27 21.76
CA GLN A 326 22.12 18.08 21.63
C GLN A 326 22.47 16.63 21.28
N PRO A 327 23.42 16.40 20.36
CA PRO A 327 23.95 15.05 20.16
C PRO A 327 24.75 14.65 21.39
N LEU A 328 24.60 13.40 21.85
CA LEU A 328 25.38 12.90 22.98
C LEU A 328 26.85 12.70 22.56
N THR A 329 27.08 12.04 21.43
CA THR A 329 28.41 11.85 20.84
C THR A 329 28.36 11.95 19.31
N ASP A 330 29.52 12.08 18.66
CA ASP A 330 29.68 11.98 17.20
C ASP A 330 29.82 10.53 16.70
N THR A 331 29.75 9.56 17.62
CA THR A 331 29.85 8.13 17.35
C THR A 331 28.50 7.42 17.48
N VAL A 332 28.43 6.14 17.11
CA VAL A 332 27.20 5.36 17.36
C VAL A 332 27.03 5.23 18.87
N GLU A 333 25.85 5.62 19.36
CA GLU A 333 25.55 5.58 20.79
C GLU A 333 25.54 4.15 21.34
N LYS A 334 25.98 4.02 22.59
CA LYS A 334 26.27 2.73 23.21
C LYS A 334 25.06 2.18 23.98
N THR A 335 24.16 3.05 24.42
CA THR A 335 22.99 2.76 25.28
C THR A 335 21.68 3.16 24.61
N LYS A 336 20.55 2.69 25.17
CA LYS A 336 19.21 3.03 24.65
C LYS A 336 18.98 4.52 24.76
N GLU A 337 19.27 5.08 25.93
CA GLU A 337 19.08 6.48 26.29
C GLU A 337 19.90 7.37 25.38
N GLY A 338 21.18 7.05 25.19
CA GLY A 338 22.04 7.78 24.26
C GLY A 338 21.51 7.73 22.83
N PHE A 339 21.12 6.55 22.35
CA PHE A 339 20.51 6.41 21.03
C PHE A 339 19.25 7.27 20.88
N LEU A 340 18.34 7.27 21.86
CA LEU A 340 17.10 8.05 21.81
C LEU A 340 17.39 9.55 21.74
N MET A 341 18.30 10.06 22.57
CA MET A 341 18.72 11.47 22.56
C MET A 341 19.25 11.88 21.19
N SER A 342 20.26 11.15 20.68
CA SER A 342 20.89 11.48 19.40
C SER A 342 19.96 11.26 18.20
N ALA A 343 19.07 10.27 18.26
CA ALA A 343 18.06 10.04 17.23
C ALA A 343 17.05 11.19 17.17
N LYS A 344 16.53 11.63 18.32
CA LYS A 344 15.60 12.77 18.37
C LYS A 344 16.27 14.06 17.92
N TYR A 345 17.51 14.32 18.38
CA TYR A 345 18.33 15.43 17.88
C TYR A 345 18.42 15.43 16.36
N ALA A 346 18.86 14.30 15.76
CA ALA A 346 18.97 14.18 14.32
C ALA A 346 17.63 14.40 13.59
N LEU A 347 16.51 14.05 14.20
CA LEU A 347 15.19 14.15 13.59
C LEU A 347 14.54 15.54 13.70
N ASN A 348 14.96 16.33 14.69
CA ASN A 348 14.49 17.70 14.93
C ASN A 348 15.34 18.74 14.19
N GLU A 349 16.60 18.41 13.91
CA GLU A 349 17.52 19.32 13.23
C GLU A 349 17.23 19.50 11.73
N TYR A 350 17.40 20.74 11.25
CA TYR A 350 17.21 21.12 9.84
C TYR A 350 18.53 21.13 9.04
N VAL A 351 19.39 20.12 9.27
CA VAL A 351 20.69 19.98 8.59
C VAL A 351 20.70 18.81 7.60
N PRO A 352 21.57 18.79 6.57
CA PRO A 352 21.63 17.68 5.63
C PRO A 352 21.88 16.31 6.30
N GLN A 353 21.27 15.24 5.79
CA GLN A 353 21.38 13.88 6.38
C GLN A 353 22.80 13.37 6.57
N LYS A 354 23.73 13.74 5.68
CA LYS A 354 25.15 13.39 5.82
C LYS A 354 25.77 14.04 7.05
N GLU A 355 25.39 15.29 7.32
CA GLU A 355 25.85 16.04 8.48
C GLU A 355 25.21 15.51 9.76
N LYS A 356 23.89 15.22 9.75
CA LYS A 356 23.21 14.54 10.87
C LYS A 356 23.95 13.26 11.29
N LYS A 357 24.31 12.44 10.30
CA LYS A 357 25.07 11.21 10.53
C LYS A 357 26.48 11.46 11.08
N LEU A 358 27.16 12.50 10.60
CA LEU A 358 28.49 12.88 11.13
C LEU A 358 28.40 13.36 12.58
N ARG A 359 27.32 14.05 12.95
CA ARG A 359 27.11 14.59 14.30
C ARG A 359 26.64 13.57 15.32
N THR A 360 26.02 12.46 14.91
CA THR A 360 25.35 11.50 15.81
C THR A 360 25.82 10.05 15.64
N GLY A 361 26.63 9.75 14.62
CA GLY A 361 26.94 8.38 14.20
C GLY A 361 25.75 7.56 13.66
N VAL A 362 24.50 7.97 13.91
CA VAL A 362 23.28 7.24 13.55
C VAL A 362 22.80 7.64 12.15
N SER A 363 22.44 6.65 11.34
CA SER A 363 21.94 6.86 9.97
C SER A 363 20.43 6.67 9.89
N LEU A 364 19.66 7.72 10.19
CA LEU A 364 18.18 7.69 10.15
C LEU A 364 17.55 8.17 8.83
N GLY A 365 18.34 8.39 7.77
CA GLY A 365 17.81 8.96 6.52
C GLY A 365 16.68 8.16 5.85
N LEU A 366 16.63 6.83 6.01
CA LEU A 366 15.49 6.03 5.54
C LEU A 366 14.25 6.21 6.43
N TYR A 367 14.44 6.42 7.73
CA TYR A 367 13.34 6.64 8.66
C TYR A 367 12.73 8.03 8.46
N GLU A 368 13.57 9.06 8.33
CA GLU A 368 13.14 10.42 8.02
C GLU A 368 12.31 10.48 6.72
N ASP A 369 12.83 9.92 5.62
CA ASP A 369 12.12 9.86 4.34
C ASP A 369 10.80 9.08 4.42
N TRP A 370 10.74 8.01 5.21
CA TRP A 370 9.49 7.29 5.45
C TRP A 370 8.50 8.11 6.29
N ARG A 371 9.00 8.85 7.28
CA ARG A 371 8.20 9.68 8.18
C ARG A 371 7.51 10.83 7.43
N ASP A 372 8.12 11.32 6.37
CA ASP A 372 7.57 12.33 5.44
C ASP A 372 6.55 11.73 4.43
N GLY A 373 5.95 10.59 4.79
CA GLY A 373 4.86 9.94 4.06
C GLY A 373 3.56 10.09 4.84
N ALA A 374 2.52 10.54 4.14
CA ALA A 374 1.22 10.84 4.75
C ALA A 374 0.26 9.64 4.67
N TYR A 375 -0.10 9.03 5.80
CA TYR A 375 -1.01 7.89 5.80
C TYR A 375 -2.29 8.16 5.00
N LEU A 376 -2.75 7.15 4.26
CA LEU A 376 -3.96 7.18 3.43
C LEU A 376 -3.89 8.17 2.24
N SER A 377 -2.78 8.88 2.06
CA SER A 377 -2.50 9.68 0.87
C SER A 377 -2.05 8.80 -0.29
N THR A 378 -2.36 9.21 -1.52
CA THR A 378 -1.81 8.59 -2.72
C THR A 378 -0.30 8.78 -2.86
N GLU A 379 0.28 9.70 -2.09
CA GLU A 379 1.71 10.06 -2.09
C GLU A 379 2.54 9.28 -1.06
N ASP A 380 1.92 8.42 -0.24
CA ASP A 380 2.64 7.58 0.73
C ASP A 380 3.30 6.37 0.06
N THR A 381 4.25 6.67 -0.82
CA THR A 381 5.01 5.71 -1.64
C THR A 381 6.45 5.53 -1.18
N ARG A 382 6.81 6.10 -0.02
CA ARG A 382 8.19 6.19 0.50
C ARG A 382 8.90 4.84 0.58
N ILE A 383 8.27 3.80 1.13
CA ILE A 383 8.89 2.46 1.20
C ILE A 383 9.21 1.90 -0.19
N VAL A 384 8.29 2.09 -1.15
CA VAL A 384 8.47 1.63 -2.53
C VAL A 384 9.59 2.43 -3.22
N GLU A 385 9.63 3.73 -2.99
CA GLU A 385 10.68 4.63 -3.48
C GLU A 385 12.04 4.25 -2.91
N GLN A 386 12.14 3.96 -1.62
CA GLN A 386 13.39 3.50 -0.99
C GLN A 386 13.89 2.20 -1.61
N ALA A 387 13.02 1.19 -1.74
CA ALA A 387 13.39 -0.09 -2.36
C ALA A 387 13.81 0.06 -3.84
N LYS A 388 13.26 1.06 -4.54
CA LYS A 388 13.56 1.37 -5.96
C LYS A 388 14.63 2.45 -6.16
N GLY A 389 15.00 3.22 -5.15
CA GLY A 389 15.89 4.37 -5.26
C GLY A 389 17.24 4.08 -4.62
N ASN A 390 17.23 3.40 -3.46
CA ASN A 390 18.44 3.12 -2.71
C ASN A 390 19.30 2.05 -3.38
N LEU A 391 20.50 2.45 -3.81
CA LEU A 391 21.45 1.55 -4.50
C LEU A 391 21.81 0.33 -3.64
N THR A 392 21.94 0.49 -2.32
CA THR A 392 22.31 -0.62 -1.43
C THR A 392 21.19 -1.67 -1.35
N LEU A 393 19.94 -1.24 -1.21
CA LEU A 393 18.78 -2.15 -1.19
C LEU A 393 18.62 -2.87 -2.54
N LYS A 394 18.85 -2.18 -3.67
CA LYS A 394 18.87 -2.80 -4.99
C LYS A 394 19.95 -3.88 -5.13
N MET A 395 21.17 -3.56 -4.69
CA MET A 395 22.28 -4.51 -4.73
C MET A 395 21.97 -5.74 -3.88
N LEU A 396 21.47 -5.55 -2.65
CA LEU A 396 21.05 -6.64 -1.79
C LEU A 396 20.02 -7.55 -2.45
N GLY A 397 18.98 -6.97 -3.06
CA GLY A 397 18.00 -7.75 -3.81
C GLY A 397 18.62 -8.55 -4.95
N LYS A 398 19.57 -7.97 -5.70
CA LYS A 398 20.30 -8.68 -6.77
C LYS A 398 21.22 -9.79 -6.23
N ASP A 399 21.84 -9.57 -5.08
CA ASP A 399 22.78 -10.51 -4.46
C ASP A 399 22.07 -11.81 -4.03
N VAL A 400 20.79 -11.74 -3.61
CA VAL A 400 20.08 -12.89 -3.01
C VAL A 400 18.91 -13.46 -3.83
N PHE A 401 18.42 -12.74 -4.84
CA PHE A 401 17.28 -13.20 -5.65
C PHE A 401 17.70 -13.79 -6.99
N GLY A 402 17.13 -14.95 -7.31
CA GLY A 402 17.23 -15.54 -8.65
C GLY A 402 16.19 -14.96 -9.61
N LYS A 403 16.30 -15.30 -10.90
CA LYS A 403 15.36 -14.85 -11.95
C LYS A 403 13.89 -15.11 -11.61
N LYS A 404 13.58 -16.25 -11.00
CA LYS A 404 12.21 -16.63 -10.60
C LYS A 404 11.66 -15.71 -9.50
N ASP A 405 12.49 -15.34 -8.53
CA ASP A 405 12.10 -14.44 -7.43
C ASP A 405 11.80 -13.04 -7.98
N ILE A 406 12.60 -12.57 -8.94
CA ILE A 406 12.40 -11.26 -9.59
C ILE A 406 11.01 -11.19 -10.26
N VAL A 407 10.63 -12.20 -11.04
CA VAL A 407 9.32 -12.24 -11.71
C VAL A 407 8.18 -12.24 -10.69
N LYS A 408 8.29 -13.06 -9.64
CA LYS A 408 7.30 -13.10 -8.55
C LYS A 408 7.15 -11.75 -7.86
N ASN A 409 8.27 -11.06 -7.60
CA ASN A 409 8.28 -9.75 -6.96
C ASN A 409 7.73 -8.63 -7.86
N ILE A 410 7.91 -8.73 -9.19
CA ILE A 410 7.30 -7.79 -10.14
C ILE A 410 5.77 -7.88 -10.06
N TYR A 411 5.21 -9.09 -10.12
CA TYR A 411 3.75 -9.28 -10.03
C TYR A 411 3.19 -8.70 -8.73
N ARG A 412 3.83 -9.03 -7.59
CA ARG A 412 3.44 -8.51 -6.27
C ARG A 412 3.47 -6.98 -6.21
N ARG A 413 4.51 -6.35 -6.75
CA ARG A 413 4.63 -4.88 -6.79
C ARG A 413 3.58 -4.22 -7.67
N ILE A 414 3.23 -4.83 -8.79
CA ILE A 414 2.16 -4.32 -9.67
C ILE A 414 0.82 -4.41 -8.96
N SER A 415 0.50 -5.58 -8.38
CA SER A 415 -0.71 -5.78 -7.60
C SER A 415 -0.81 -4.79 -6.45
N GLN A 416 0.26 -4.64 -5.67
CA GLN A 416 0.38 -3.68 -4.59
C GLN A 416 0.06 -2.25 -5.05
N ALA A 417 0.73 -1.78 -6.12
CA ALA A 417 0.56 -0.42 -6.62
C ALA A 417 -0.88 -0.15 -7.07
N ILE A 418 -1.56 -1.16 -7.63
CA ILE A 418 -2.98 -1.06 -8.00
C ILE A 418 -3.84 -0.92 -6.75
N TRP A 419 -3.72 -1.83 -5.78
CA TRP A 419 -4.54 -1.82 -4.57
C TRP A 419 -4.30 -0.57 -3.72
N PHE A 420 -3.04 -0.21 -3.53
CA PHE A 420 -2.65 1.01 -2.81
C PHE A 420 -3.29 2.24 -3.43
N LYS A 421 -3.16 2.41 -4.76
CA LYS A 421 -3.72 3.55 -5.47
C LYS A 421 -5.24 3.59 -5.43
N LEU A 422 -5.92 2.44 -5.58
CA LEU A 422 -7.38 2.38 -5.56
C LEU A 422 -7.93 2.74 -4.18
N ALA A 423 -7.38 2.15 -3.12
CA ALA A 423 -7.83 2.40 -1.74
C ALA A 423 -7.56 3.85 -1.31
N THR A 424 -6.33 4.34 -1.46
CA THR A 424 -5.96 5.72 -1.07
C THR A 424 -6.73 6.76 -1.88
N ARG A 425 -6.89 6.57 -3.20
CA ARG A 425 -7.73 7.47 -4.01
C ARG A 425 -9.18 7.50 -3.55
N SER A 426 -9.75 6.35 -3.17
CA SER A 426 -11.11 6.28 -2.63
C SER A 426 -11.21 7.11 -1.35
N VAL A 427 -10.24 6.97 -0.43
CA VAL A 427 -10.15 7.79 0.79
C VAL A 427 -10.04 9.28 0.44
N THR A 428 -9.06 9.68 -0.38
CA THR A 428 -8.82 11.07 -0.78
C THR A 428 -10.07 11.70 -1.41
N THR A 429 -10.74 10.98 -2.32
CA THR A 429 -11.92 11.51 -3.01
C THR A 429 -13.08 11.74 -2.04
N ASN A 430 -13.32 10.80 -1.13
CA ASN A 430 -14.42 10.94 -0.17
C ASN A 430 -14.10 11.98 0.92
N ILE A 431 -12.85 12.10 1.36
CA ILE A 431 -12.41 13.22 2.22
C ILE A 431 -12.69 14.57 1.56
N GLY A 432 -12.32 14.74 0.29
CA GLY A 432 -12.56 16.00 -0.42
C GLY A 432 -14.05 16.35 -0.47
N LYS A 433 -14.94 15.36 -0.65
CA LYS A 433 -16.39 15.55 -0.57
C LYS A 433 -16.85 15.92 0.85
N SER A 434 -16.40 15.18 1.85
CA SER A 434 -16.79 15.37 3.25
C SER A 434 -16.32 16.70 3.81
N VAL A 435 -15.09 17.12 3.49
CA VAL A 435 -14.54 18.43 3.86
C VAL A 435 -15.37 19.55 3.24
N ASN A 436 -15.67 19.51 1.94
CA ASN A 436 -16.50 20.53 1.30
C ASN A 436 -17.91 20.60 1.91
N ARG A 437 -18.50 19.43 2.22
CA ARG A 437 -19.84 19.33 2.83
C ARG A 437 -19.86 19.88 4.26
N LEU A 438 -18.90 19.49 5.08
CA LEU A 438 -18.77 19.95 6.46
C LEU A 438 -18.40 21.43 6.51
N GLY A 439 -17.49 21.90 5.64
CA GLY A 439 -17.12 23.31 5.50
C GLY A 439 -18.31 24.19 5.12
N ALA A 440 -19.12 23.75 4.14
CA ALA A 440 -20.34 24.47 3.76
C ALA A 440 -21.37 24.55 4.90
N LYS A 441 -21.40 23.56 5.80
CA LYS A 441 -22.36 23.48 6.91
C LYS A 441 -21.88 24.20 8.18
N TYR A 442 -20.60 24.09 8.50
CA TYR A 442 -20.02 24.50 9.78
C TYR A 442 -18.88 25.53 9.65
N ARG A 443 -18.69 26.14 8.48
CA ARG A 443 -17.59 27.07 8.10
C ARG A 443 -16.26 26.36 7.82
N ASP A 444 -15.31 27.07 7.23
CA ASP A 444 -14.04 26.56 6.65
C ASP A 444 -12.98 26.04 7.64
N ASN A 445 -13.40 25.56 8.82
CA ASN A 445 -12.48 25.02 9.84
C ASN A 445 -12.30 23.48 9.75
N PHE A 446 -13.03 22.80 8.87
CA PHE A 446 -12.99 21.35 8.73
C PHE A 446 -11.97 20.96 7.66
N ASN A 447 -11.02 20.10 8.00
CA ASN A 447 -9.98 19.62 7.11
C ASN A 447 -9.82 18.09 7.19
N ALA A 448 -8.88 17.54 6.44
CA ALA A 448 -8.65 16.09 6.40
C ALA A 448 -8.21 15.52 7.76
N GLN A 449 -7.43 16.25 8.56
CA GLN A 449 -6.98 15.79 9.89
C GLN A 449 -8.17 15.65 10.85
N VAL A 450 -9.18 16.51 10.80
CA VAL A 450 -10.41 16.34 11.61
C VAL A 450 -11.07 14.99 11.35
N LEU A 451 -11.07 14.55 10.09
CA LEU A 451 -11.65 13.27 9.68
C LEU A 451 -10.72 12.09 9.93
N LEU A 452 -9.40 12.26 9.82
CA LEU A 452 -8.43 11.15 9.81
C LEU A 452 -7.54 11.03 11.05
N TRP A 453 -7.61 11.98 11.99
CA TRP A 453 -6.82 11.92 13.23
C TRP A 453 -7.68 11.35 14.37
N PRO A 454 -7.39 10.14 14.87
CA PRO A 454 -8.12 9.54 15.99
C PRO A 454 -8.10 10.44 17.23
N GLY A 455 -9.26 10.65 17.87
CA GLY A 455 -9.40 11.50 19.05
C GLY A 455 -9.68 12.97 18.74
N HIS A 456 -9.47 13.44 17.51
CA HIS A 456 -9.72 14.84 17.14
C HIS A 456 -11.23 15.21 17.13
N GLU A 457 -12.11 14.21 17.15
CA GLU A 457 -13.54 14.38 17.42
C GLU A 457 -13.85 14.90 18.84
N ASN A 458 -12.85 14.93 19.74
CA ASN A 458 -12.96 15.47 21.09
C ASN A 458 -12.29 16.85 21.24
N SER A 459 -11.87 17.48 20.14
CA SER A 459 -11.26 18.81 20.18
C SER A 459 -12.25 19.86 20.68
N LYS A 460 -11.84 20.71 21.64
CA LYS A 460 -12.69 21.75 22.25
C LYS A 460 -13.36 22.68 21.24
N TRP A 461 -12.66 23.02 20.15
CA TRP A 461 -13.22 23.89 19.11
C TRP A 461 -14.40 23.24 18.36
N LEU A 462 -14.54 21.90 18.38
CA LEU A 462 -15.64 21.21 17.72
C LEU A 462 -16.95 21.33 18.53
N GLU A 463 -16.85 21.57 19.84
CA GLU A 463 -18.00 21.73 20.75
C GLU A 463 -18.84 22.96 20.43
N GLN A 464 -18.26 23.96 19.75
CA GLN A 464 -18.99 25.15 19.30
C GLN A 464 -20.00 24.87 18.17
N PHE A 465 -19.92 23.70 17.53
CA PHE A 465 -20.78 23.30 16.41
C PHE A 465 -21.69 22.14 16.81
N GLU A 466 -22.97 22.44 17.08
CA GLU A 466 -23.96 21.43 17.46
C GLU A 466 -24.07 20.33 16.38
N GLY A 467 -23.90 19.07 16.78
CA GLY A 467 -23.98 17.91 15.90
C GLY A 467 -22.73 17.59 15.08
N ALA A 468 -21.74 18.48 15.00
CA ALA A 468 -20.55 18.30 14.15
C ALA A 468 -19.72 17.07 14.55
N LYS A 469 -19.55 16.82 15.85
CA LYS A 469 -18.84 15.63 16.37
C LYS A 469 -19.40 14.32 15.80
N LYS A 470 -20.72 14.16 15.84
CA LYS A 470 -21.40 12.95 15.36
C LYS A 470 -21.21 12.79 13.85
N GLU A 471 -21.37 13.88 13.09
CA GLU A 471 -21.22 13.85 11.64
C GLU A 471 -19.78 13.57 11.20
N VAL A 472 -18.77 14.12 11.90
CA VAL A 472 -17.35 13.79 11.65
C VAL A 472 -17.09 12.30 11.83
N ILE A 473 -17.61 11.70 12.90
CA ILE A 473 -17.45 10.27 13.18
C ILE A 473 -18.16 9.43 12.11
N GLU A 474 -19.40 9.77 11.75
CA GLU A 474 -20.17 9.05 10.73
C GLU A 474 -19.48 9.09 9.36
N GLU A 475 -19.02 10.27 8.92
CA GLU A 475 -18.31 10.43 7.64
C GLU A 475 -16.97 9.69 7.65
N ARG A 476 -16.20 9.77 8.72
CA ARG A 476 -14.94 9.03 8.89
C ARG A 476 -15.18 7.52 8.72
N ILE A 477 -16.16 6.97 9.43
CA ILE A 477 -16.51 5.54 9.35
C ILE A 477 -16.90 5.18 7.92
N ASP A 478 -17.74 5.98 7.27
CA ASP A 478 -18.19 5.75 5.90
C ASP A 478 -17.03 5.78 4.89
N ILE A 479 -16.15 6.79 4.97
CA ILE A 479 -14.96 6.92 4.13
C ILE A 479 -14.08 5.67 4.24
N ILE A 480 -13.76 5.26 5.46
CA ILE A 480 -12.86 4.14 5.71
C ILE A 480 -13.51 2.82 5.32
N LYS A 481 -14.78 2.58 5.66
CA LYS A 481 -15.48 1.35 5.25
C LYS A 481 -15.68 1.27 3.73
N THR A 482 -15.88 2.40 3.07
CA THR A 482 -15.95 2.49 1.61
C THR A 482 -14.63 2.18 0.94
N ALA A 483 -13.48 2.47 1.57
CA ALA A 483 -12.15 2.19 1.02
C ALA A 483 -11.57 0.82 1.43
N PHE A 484 -11.80 0.38 2.66
CA PHE A 484 -11.17 -0.81 3.22
C PHE A 484 -12.11 -2.02 3.33
N GLY A 485 -13.43 -1.79 3.39
CA GLY A 485 -14.43 -2.84 3.53
C GLY A 485 -15.32 -2.64 4.77
N PRO A 486 -16.45 -3.35 4.86
CA PRO A 486 -17.48 -3.10 5.86
C PRO A 486 -17.10 -3.53 7.29
N ASP A 487 -16.16 -4.48 7.41
CA ASP A 487 -15.68 -5.10 8.65
C ASP A 487 -14.14 -5.10 8.72
N TRP A 488 -13.61 -5.37 9.92
CA TRP A 488 -12.17 -5.34 10.18
C TRP A 488 -11.39 -6.40 9.40
N ASP A 489 -11.96 -7.59 9.18
CA ASP A 489 -11.31 -8.67 8.43
C ASP A 489 -11.11 -8.27 6.95
N SER A 490 -12.12 -7.66 6.35
CA SER A 490 -12.04 -7.06 5.00
C SER A 490 -11.01 -5.93 4.96
N ALA A 491 -11.05 -5.03 5.94
CA ALA A 491 -10.11 -3.91 6.04
C ALA A 491 -8.66 -4.36 6.19
N SER A 492 -8.39 -5.33 7.08
CA SER A 492 -7.06 -5.90 7.28
C SER A 492 -6.54 -6.55 5.99
N LYS A 493 -7.38 -7.26 5.23
CA LYS A 493 -6.98 -7.84 3.94
C LYS A 493 -6.66 -6.79 2.89
N MET A 494 -7.45 -5.71 2.83
CA MET A 494 -7.15 -4.60 1.93
C MET A 494 -5.79 -3.98 2.26
N ILE A 495 -5.52 -3.70 3.54
CA ILE A 495 -4.21 -3.20 3.99
C ILE A 495 -3.10 -4.18 3.62
N GLU A 496 -3.31 -5.48 3.82
CA GLU A 496 -2.32 -6.50 3.43
C GLU A 496 -2.03 -6.47 1.92
N ARG A 497 -3.03 -6.29 1.05
CA ARG A 497 -2.78 -6.12 -0.39
C ARG A 497 -2.00 -4.85 -0.72
N MET A 498 -2.25 -3.77 0.03
CA MET A 498 -1.65 -2.45 -0.19
C MET A 498 -0.18 -2.36 0.24
N VAL A 499 0.20 -2.98 1.36
CA VAL A 499 1.52 -2.73 1.98
C VAL A 499 2.31 -3.99 2.34
N MET A 500 1.67 -5.14 2.53
CA MET A 500 2.38 -6.38 2.87
C MET A 500 3.43 -6.82 1.82
N PRO A 501 3.25 -6.59 0.50
CA PRO A 501 4.28 -6.91 -0.48
C PRO A 501 5.65 -6.26 -0.23
N ASN A 502 5.69 -5.07 0.39
CA ASN A 502 6.93 -4.43 0.81
C ASN A 502 7.61 -5.23 1.92
N PHE A 503 6.85 -5.60 2.96
CA PHE A 503 7.32 -6.45 4.06
C PHE A 503 7.80 -7.81 3.56
N ASP A 504 7.03 -8.46 2.69
CA ASP A 504 7.36 -9.74 2.06
C ASP A 504 8.72 -9.67 1.38
N TRP A 505 8.95 -8.60 0.60
CA TRP A 505 10.21 -8.38 -0.11
C TRP A 505 11.37 -8.13 0.87
N ALA A 506 11.23 -7.16 1.78
CA ALA A 506 12.30 -6.77 2.70
C ALA A 506 12.69 -7.92 3.64
N THR A 507 11.70 -8.63 4.18
CA THR A 507 11.89 -9.79 5.05
C THR A 507 12.56 -10.94 4.31
N GLU A 508 12.19 -11.21 3.05
CA GLU A 508 12.82 -12.28 2.28
C GLU A 508 14.26 -11.92 1.88
N VAL A 509 14.56 -10.66 1.54
CA VAL A 509 15.94 -10.19 1.32
C VAL A 509 16.76 -10.37 2.59
N ARG A 510 16.25 -9.89 3.73
CA ARG A 510 16.94 -10.00 5.01
C ARG A 510 17.17 -11.46 5.39
N ALA A 511 16.15 -12.31 5.31
CA ALA A 511 16.26 -13.75 5.58
C ALA A 511 17.32 -14.45 4.72
N ARG A 512 17.56 -13.99 3.49
CA ARG A 512 18.60 -14.59 2.63
C ARG A 512 19.99 -13.98 2.80
N TYR A 513 20.08 -12.80 3.41
CA TYR A 513 21.33 -12.05 3.54
C TYR A 513 21.88 -12.05 4.97
N ASP A 514 21.06 -11.70 5.96
CA ASP A 514 21.43 -11.50 7.37
C ASP A 514 21.50 -12.86 8.10
N ALA A 515 22.72 -13.33 8.40
CA ALA A 515 22.95 -14.62 9.05
C ALA A 515 22.35 -14.64 10.47
N GLU A 516 22.52 -13.55 11.23
CA GLU A 516 22.06 -13.41 12.62
C GLU A 516 20.53 -13.47 12.75
N TYR A 517 19.83 -13.01 11.70
CA TYR A 517 18.37 -13.07 11.63
C TYR A 517 17.83 -14.49 11.35
N ILE A 518 18.66 -15.38 10.80
CA ILE A 518 18.27 -16.75 10.44
C ILE A 518 18.72 -17.79 11.46
N ASP A 519 19.91 -17.67 12.02
CA ASP A 519 20.39 -18.55 13.08
C ASP A 519 19.73 -18.26 14.45
N GLY A 520 19.12 -17.06 14.56
CA GLY A 520 18.39 -16.62 15.73
C GLY A 520 19.29 -16.08 16.83
N THR A 521 20.47 -15.55 16.50
CA THR A 521 21.33 -14.85 17.47
C THR A 521 20.81 -13.46 17.83
N LEU A 522 19.85 -12.93 17.06
CA LEU A 522 19.05 -11.78 17.49
C LEU A 522 17.92 -12.28 18.40
N ASP A 523 17.50 -11.49 19.40
CA ASP A 523 16.36 -11.78 20.30
C ASP A 523 15.02 -11.95 19.54
N TYR A 524 15.03 -11.78 18.22
CA TYR A 524 13.95 -12.04 17.29
C TYR A 524 14.51 -12.65 16.00
N ASN A 525 13.68 -13.33 15.22
CA ASN A 525 14.11 -13.97 13.98
C ASN A 525 13.01 -13.97 12.93
N TRP A 526 13.29 -14.58 11.78
CA TRP A 526 12.35 -14.65 10.68
C TRP A 526 10.98 -15.24 11.04
N LEU A 527 10.91 -16.23 11.94
CA LEU A 527 9.62 -16.78 12.39
C LEU A 527 8.85 -15.80 13.26
N ASN A 528 9.54 -15.05 14.12
CA ASN A 528 8.91 -14.04 14.98
C ASN A 528 8.18 -13.01 14.12
N ASP A 529 8.83 -12.52 13.05
CA ASP A 529 8.22 -11.54 12.14
C ASP A 529 7.06 -12.11 11.31
N LEU A 530 7.20 -13.34 10.82
CA LEU A 530 6.10 -14.01 10.12
C LEU A 530 4.90 -14.26 11.06
N LYS A 531 5.13 -14.61 12.32
CA LYS A 531 4.06 -14.77 13.32
C LYS A 531 3.41 -13.42 13.63
N ARG A 532 4.21 -12.38 13.87
CA ARG A 532 3.75 -11.00 14.14
C ARG A 532 2.85 -10.49 13.03
N MET A 533 3.19 -10.76 11.78
CA MET A 533 2.38 -10.35 10.62
C MET A 533 1.18 -11.27 10.33
N GLY A 534 0.94 -12.33 11.11
CA GLY A 534 -0.20 -13.22 10.95
C GLY A 534 -0.09 -14.22 9.78
N TYR A 535 1.12 -14.69 9.44
CA TYR A 535 1.27 -15.70 8.39
C TYR A 535 0.70 -17.06 8.80
N SER A 536 0.31 -17.85 7.78
CA SER A 536 -0.24 -19.19 7.99
C SER A 536 0.78 -20.13 8.65
N ARG A 537 0.26 -21.14 9.36
CA ARG A 537 1.08 -22.21 9.96
C ARG A 537 1.97 -22.91 8.94
N GLU A 538 1.49 -23.10 7.71
CA GLU A 538 2.27 -23.71 6.64
C GLU A 538 3.48 -22.86 6.23
N LYS A 539 3.28 -21.55 6.02
CA LYS A 539 4.38 -20.60 5.72
C LYS A 539 5.40 -20.57 6.86
N ILE A 540 4.92 -20.51 8.10
CA ILE A 540 5.78 -20.53 9.29
C ILE A 540 6.58 -21.85 9.34
N TYR A 541 5.94 -22.98 9.06
CA TYR A 541 6.62 -24.29 9.01
C TYR A 541 7.70 -24.35 7.92
N GLN A 542 7.41 -23.86 6.71
CA GLN A 542 8.37 -23.81 5.62
C GLN A 542 9.57 -22.92 5.94
N ALA A 543 9.32 -21.74 6.55
CA ALA A 543 10.37 -20.85 7.02
C ALA A 543 11.21 -21.52 8.13
N SER A 544 10.55 -22.21 9.07
CA SER A 544 11.23 -22.93 10.17
C SER A 544 12.17 -24.02 9.63
N LYS A 545 11.73 -24.79 8.63
CA LYS A 545 12.59 -25.80 7.98
C LYS A 545 13.82 -25.17 7.32
N ARG A 546 13.66 -24.02 6.66
CA ARG A 546 14.78 -23.29 6.04
C ARG A 546 15.75 -22.77 7.10
N MET A 547 15.24 -22.14 8.16
CA MET A 547 16.05 -21.64 9.26
C MET A 547 16.82 -22.75 9.95
N LYS A 548 16.18 -23.87 10.30
CA LYS A 548 16.87 -25.03 10.91
C LYS A 548 18.03 -25.53 10.05
N LYS A 549 17.83 -25.58 8.73
CA LYS A 549 18.89 -25.96 7.79
C LYS A 549 20.02 -24.93 7.76
N SER A 550 19.70 -23.65 7.64
CA SER A 550 20.71 -22.58 7.60
C SER A 550 21.47 -22.46 8.92
N LYS A 551 20.80 -22.60 10.06
CA LYS A 551 21.41 -22.66 11.38
C LYS A 551 22.41 -23.80 11.47
N LYS A 552 22.00 -25.02 11.09
CA LYS A 552 22.92 -26.17 11.04
C LYS A 552 24.14 -25.90 10.16
N ASP A 553 23.94 -25.38 8.95
CA ASP A 553 25.04 -25.04 8.03
C ASP A 553 25.99 -23.97 8.66
N LEU A 554 25.44 -22.99 9.40
CA LEU A 554 26.21 -21.95 10.08
C LEU A 554 26.95 -22.50 11.30
N ASP A 555 26.33 -23.36 12.10
CA ASP A 555 26.94 -24.00 13.27
C ASP A 555 28.16 -24.84 12.84
N GLU A 556 28.04 -25.62 11.76
CA GLU A 556 29.16 -26.37 11.15
C GLU A 556 30.30 -25.43 10.71
N PHE A 557 29.96 -24.28 10.13
CA PHE A 557 30.96 -23.30 9.71
C PHE A 557 31.62 -22.58 10.89
N VAL A 558 30.88 -22.25 11.94
CA VAL A 558 31.44 -21.64 13.16
C VAL A 558 32.37 -22.62 13.88
N GLN A 559 32.05 -23.92 13.90
CA GLN A 559 32.97 -24.95 14.43
C GLN A 559 34.29 -24.99 13.67
N TYR A 560 34.26 -24.86 12.34
CA TYR A 560 35.47 -24.72 11.54
C TYR A 560 36.26 -23.45 11.90
N LEU A 561 35.59 -22.31 12.07
CA LEU A 561 36.25 -21.07 12.50
C LEU A 561 36.87 -21.21 13.90
N GLN A 562 36.23 -21.93 14.83
CA GLN A 562 36.79 -22.21 16.15
C GLN A 562 38.10 -23.01 16.08
N GLN A 563 38.17 -23.97 15.16
CA GLN A 563 39.35 -24.83 14.99
C GLN A 563 40.48 -24.12 14.25
N GLU A 564 40.16 -23.50 13.11
CA GLU A 564 41.18 -22.98 12.18
C GLU A 564 41.47 -21.48 12.37
N ARG A 565 40.52 -20.72 12.93
CA ARG A 565 40.57 -19.25 13.01
C ARG A 565 40.03 -18.72 14.36
N PRO A 566 40.49 -19.24 15.53
CA PRO A 566 39.90 -18.91 16.83
C PRO A 566 39.86 -17.40 17.13
N LYS A 567 40.87 -16.65 16.66
CA LYS A 567 40.93 -15.18 16.82
C LYS A 567 39.73 -14.43 16.23
N LEU A 568 39.07 -14.98 15.20
CA LEU A 568 37.86 -14.35 14.64
C LEU A 568 36.68 -14.38 15.62
N LEU A 569 36.72 -15.23 16.66
CA LEU A 569 35.68 -15.30 17.68
C LEU A 569 35.92 -14.32 18.84
N ASP A 570 37.07 -13.66 18.88
CA ASP A 570 37.37 -12.64 19.89
C ASP A 570 36.45 -11.43 19.69
N PHE A 571 36.14 -10.73 20.80
CA PHE A 571 35.23 -9.58 20.79
C PHE A 571 35.69 -8.49 19.83
N GLU A 572 37.00 -8.22 19.74
CA GLU A 572 37.55 -7.20 18.83
C GLU A 572 37.30 -7.51 17.35
N ASN A 573 37.00 -8.78 17.04
CA ASN A 573 36.72 -9.26 15.69
C ASN A 573 35.23 -9.53 15.43
N ALA A 574 34.33 -9.14 16.34
CA ALA A 574 32.89 -9.40 16.22
C ALA A 574 32.29 -8.90 14.87
N GLU A 575 32.71 -7.72 14.40
CA GLU A 575 32.25 -7.19 13.11
C GLU A 575 32.77 -8.03 11.92
N SER A 576 34.02 -8.49 11.98
CA SER A 576 34.63 -9.38 10.98
C SER A 576 33.91 -10.73 10.97
N LEU A 577 33.64 -11.31 12.15
CA LEU A 577 32.89 -12.55 12.30
C LEU A 577 31.50 -12.44 11.68
N ARG A 578 30.77 -11.35 11.98
CA ARG A 578 29.46 -11.08 11.38
C ARG A 578 29.53 -11.00 9.86
N ALA A 579 30.53 -10.31 9.31
CA ALA A 579 30.73 -10.21 7.87
C ALA A 579 31.00 -11.59 7.23
N VAL A 580 31.86 -12.40 7.85
CA VAL A 580 32.21 -13.77 7.40
C VAL A 580 31.01 -14.72 7.49
N LYS A 581 30.26 -14.73 8.60
CA LYS A 581 29.00 -15.50 8.74
C LYS A 581 27.98 -15.10 7.68
N THR A 582 27.81 -13.80 7.47
CA THR A 582 26.89 -13.27 6.45
C THR A 582 27.32 -13.71 5.05
N ALA A 583 28.60 -13.56 4.71
CA ALA A 583 29.17 -14.00 3.44
C ALA A 583 28.97 -15.50 3.18
N TYR A 584 29.18 -16.33 4.20
CA TYR A 584 28.92 -17.76 4.13
C TYR A 584 27.43 -18.06 3.87
N HIS A 585 26.53 -17.42 4.63
CA HIS A 585 25.08 -17.67 4.55
C HIS A 585 24.51 -17.42 3.15
N HIS A 586 24.82 -16.27 2.54
CA HIS A 586 24.37 -15.94 1.18
C HIS A 586 25.32 -16.45 0.07
N ASN A 587 26.32 -17.27 0.44
CA ASN A 587 27.30 -17.88 -0.47
C ASN A 587 28.04 -16.88 -1.36
N ARG A 588 28.57 -15.81 -0.77
CA ARG A 588 29.44 -14.86 -1.47
C ARG A 588 30.71 -15.56 -1.94
N ASP A 589 31.13 -15.29 -3.18
CA ASP A 589 32.36 -15.80 -3.78
C ASP A 589 32.50 -17.33 -3.63
N ASP A 590 31.35 -18.03 -3.69
CA ASP A 590 31.23 -19.47 -3.51
C ASP A 590 31.79 -20.00 -2.17
N LEU A 591 31.92 -19.15 -1.14
CA LEU A 591 32.52 -19.52 0.15
C LEU A 591 31.89 -20.78 0.77
N LYS A 592 30.55 -20.87 0.77
CA LYS A 592 29.85 -22.05 1.31
C LYS A 592 30.12 -23.31 0.49
N LYS A 593 30.25 -23.17 -0.83
CA LYS A 593 30.59 -24.28 -1.74
C LYS A 593 32.04 -24.73 -1.55
N HIS A 594 32.99 -23.79 -1.47
CA HIS A 594 34.40 -24.09 -1.21
C HIS A 594 34.59 -24.73 0.16
N PHE A 595 33.94 -24.21 1.21
CA PHE A 595 33.91 -24.80 2.55
C PHE A 595 33.41 -26.25 2.54
N LYS A 596 32.28 -26.53 1.88
CA LYS A 596 31.76 -27.91 1.83
C LYS A 596 32.68 -28.87 1.09
N ILE A 597 33.43 -28.39 0.09
CA ILE A 597 34.44 -29.20 -0.60
C ILE A 597 35.65 -29.44 0.30
N SER A 598 36.16 -28.41 0.98
CA SER A 598 37.33 -28.53 1.86
C SER A 598 37.04 -29.40 3.07
N TRP A 599 35.90 -29.17 3.74
CA TRP A 599 35.48 -29.93 4.91
C TRP A 599 35.32 -31.42 4.62
N LEU A 600 34.74 -31.78 3.47
CA LEU A 600 34.51 -33.18 3.11
C LEU A 600 35.74 -33.87 2.49
N LYS A 601 36.64 -33.14 1.83
CA LYS A 601 37.73 -33.72 1.02
C LYS A 601 39.13 -33.34 1.45
N LYS A 602 39.30 -32.50 2.49
CA LYS A 602 40.57 -31.92 2.95
C LYS A 602 41.38 -31.30 1.79
N ARG A 603 40.71 -30.57 0.91
CA ARG A 603 41.30 -29.90 -0.27
C ARG A 603 40.83 -28.45 -0.33
N ASN A 604 41.68 -27.54 -0.82
CA ASN A 604 41.34 -26.12 -1.03
C ASN A 604 41.05 -25.31 0.25
N GLU A 605 41.62 -25.71 1.40
CA GLU A 605 41.53 -24.92 2.64
C GLU A 605 42.13 -23.51 2.47
N GLN A 606 43.24 -23.39 1.73
CA GLN A 606 43.84 -22.10 1.41
C GLN A 606 42.84 -21.15 0.72
N THR A 607 42.06 -21.65 -0.25
CA THR A 607 41.06 -20.82 -0.93
C THR A 607 39.97 -20.32 0.00
N VAL A 608 39.50 -21.16 0.94
CA VAL A 608 38.52 -20.75 1.96
C VAL A 608 39.11 -19.66 2.86
N ASN A 609 40.36 -19.86 3.28
CA ASN A 609 41.13 -18.94 4.10
C ASN A 609 41.34 -17.58 3.40
N ASP A 610 41.76 -17.57 2.14
CA ASP A 610 41.95 -16.35 1.36
C ASP A 610 40.65 -15.55 1.22
N ILE A 611 39.52 -16.23 1.01
CA ILE A 611 38.20 -15.60 0.94
C ILE A 611 37.81 -14.99 2.30
N ILE A 612 38.02 -15.71 3.39
CA ILE A 612 37.74 -15.22 4.76
C ILE A 612 38.59 -13.98 5.07
N ASP A 613 39.89 -14.00 4.74
CA ASP A 613 40.80 -12.90 5.00
C ASP A 613 40.40 -11.66 4.19
N ASN A 614 39.99 -11.83 2.93
CA ASN A 614 39.46 -10.74 2.10
C ASN A 614 38.14 -10.16 2.67
N ILE A 615 37.21 -11.01 3.11
CA ILE A 615 35.93 -10.55 3.72
C ILE A 615 36.18 -9.82 5.04
N SER A 616 37.15 -10.29 5.83
CA SER A 616 37.52 -9.70 7.12
C SER A 616 38.27 -8.39 7.00
N SER A 617 38.73 -8.02 5.79
CA SER A 617 39.34 -6.72 5.55
C SER A 617 38.41 -5.57 5.92
N GLU A 618 38.97 -4.46 6.42
CA GLU A 618 38.21 -3.29 6.87
C GLU A 618 37.19 -2.81 5.82
N LYS A 619 37.61 -2.77 4.56
CA LYS A 619 36.77 -2.33 3.44
C LYS A 619 35.52 -3.21 3.26
N GLU A 620 35.68 -4.53 3.31
CA GLU A 620 34.55 -5.45 3.10
C GLU A 620 33.70 -5.60 4.36
N ARG A 621 34.28 -5.69 5.57
CA ARG A 621 33.49 -5.73 6.83
C ARG A 621 32.61 -4.49 6.97
N SER A 622 33.15 -3.29 6.73
CA SER A 622 32.40 -2.02 6.75
C SER A 622 31.27 -1.97 5.69
N LYS A 623 31.43 -2.67 4.57
CA LYS A 623 30.40 -2.77 3.52
C LYS A 623 29.27 -3.72 3.94
N TYR A 624 29.58 -4.83 4.59
CA TYR A 624 28.60 -5.74 5.17
C TYR A 624 27.78 -5.05 6.26
N SER A 625 28.42 -4.38 7.21
CA SER A 625 27.73 -3.65 8.28
C SER A 625 26.79 -2.58 7.75
N ARG A 626 27.22 -1.79 6.76
CA ARG A 626 26.34 -0.80 6.10
C ARG A 626 25.17 -1.44 5.37
N LYS A 627 25.38 -2.58 4.69
CA LYS A 627 24.32 -3.32 4.01
C LYS A 627 23.31 -3.88 5.01
N LEU A 628 23.78 -4.51 6.08
CA LEU A 628 22.96 -5.08 7.16
C LEU A 628 22.12 -4.00 7.85
N LEU A 629 22.75 -2.92 8.31
CA LEU A 629 22.03 -1.82 8.96
C LEU A 629 20.91 -1.26 8.08
N LYS A 630 21.20 -1.04 6.78
CA LYS A 630 20.18 -0.54 5.83
C LYS A 630 19.02 -1.50 5.63
N ILE A 631 19.27 -2.81 5.46
CA ILE A 631 18.15 -3.76 5.27
C ILE A 631 17.35 -3.97 6.56
N ARG A 632 18.01 -3.94 7.73
CA ARG A 632 17.34 -3.99 9.03
C ARG A 632 16.40 -2.81 9.22
N ILE A 633 16.89 -1.59 8.98
CA ILE A 633 16.07 -0.37 9.08
C ILE A 633 14.91 -0.46 8.09
N HIS A 634 15.19 -0.76 6.82
CA HIS A 634 14.14 -0.82 5.79
C HIS A 634 13.07 -1.87 6.11
N GLN A 635 13.47 -3.08 6.55
CA GLN A 635 12.51 -4.10 6.96
C GLN A 635 11.67 -3.63 8.15
N GLN A 636 12.27 -3.01 9.17
CA GLN A 636 11.53 -2.49 10.31
C GLN A 636 10.53 -1.40 9.90
N LEU A 637 10.90 -0.52 8.97
CA LEU A 637 9.98 0.46 8.39
C LEU A 637 8.79 -0.19 7.67
N THR A 638 8.99 -1.32 6.98
CA THR A 638 7.86 -2.05 6.38
C THR A 638 6.93 -2.67 7.42
N ILE A 639 7.45 -3.03 8.61
CA ILE A 639 6.64 -3.50 9.74
C ILE A 639 5.80 -2.33 10.28
N PHE A 640 6.43 -1.18 10.52
CA PHE A 640 5.72 0.04 10.95
C PHE A 640 4.66 0.50 9.94
N GLU A 641 4.93 0.38 8.64
CA GLU A 641 3.95 0.69 7.60
C GLU A 641 2.70 -0.19 7.75
N VAL A 642 2.87 -1.52 7.81
CA VAL A 642 1.74 -2.46 7.96
C VAL A 642 0.97 -2.21 9.26
N GLU A 643 1.68 -2.09 10.38
CA GLU A 643 1.05 -1.93 11.69
C GLU A 643 0.40 -0.58 11.87
N GLY A 644 1.03 0.50 11.40
CA GLY A 644 0.47 1.85 11.45
C GLY A 644 -0.79 1.98 10.61
N TYR A 645 -0.82 1.42 9.40
CA TYR A 645 -2.06 1.36 8.60
C TYR A 645 -3.16 0.58 9.33
N LYS A 646 -2.83 -0.59 9.91
CA LYS A 646 -3.78 -1.40 10.68
C LYS A 646 -4.32 -0.63 11.89
N ARG A 647 -3.44 -0.02 12.68
CA ARG A 647 -3.77 0.76 13.88
C ARG A 647 -4.68 1.93 13.53
N LEU A 648 -4.29 2.73 12.54
CA LEU A 648 -5.04 3.91 12.11
C LEU A 648 -6.42 3.53 11.56
N VAL A 649 -6.50 2.60 10.61
CA VAL A 649 -7.79 2.18 10.03
C VAL A 649 -8.72 1.58 11.08
N LYS A 650 -8.18 0.78 12.02
CA LYS A 650 -8.95 0.23 13.14
C LYS A 650 -9.51 1.34 14.02
N ALA A 651 -8.66 2.30 14.41
CA ALA A 651 -9.06 3.43 15.26
C ALA A 651 -10.12 4.32 14.59
N LEU A 652 -10.07 4.48 13.27
CA LEU A 652 -10.98 5.37 12.55
C LEU A 652 -12.39 4.77 12.33
N ALA A 653 -12.51 3.45 12.15
CA ALA A 653 -13.79 2.86 11.72
C ALA A 653 -14.24 1.58 12.44
N PHE A 654 -13.37 1.00 13.27
CA PHE A 654 -13.63 -0.27 13.96
C PHE A 654 -13.29 -0.20 15.47
N PRO A 655 -13.71 0.85 16.21
CA PRO A 655 -13.38 0.99 17.63
C PRO A 655 -14.13 0.01 18.56
N GLU A 656 -15.27 -0.54 18.14
CA GLU A 656 -16.22 -1.27 19.01
C GLU A 656 -16.15 -2.80 18.97
N GLU A 657 -15.24 -3.41 18.22
CA GLU A 657 -14.93 -4.82 18.47
C GLU A 657 -14.09 -4.90 19.74
N LYS A 658 -14.76 -5.18 20.88
CA LYS A 658 -14.17 -5.60 22.17
C LYS A 658 -13.18 -6.75 21.96
N THR A 659 -12.04 -6.44 21.40
CA THR A 659 -10.81 -7.22 21.52
C THR A 659 -10.11 -6.61 22.71
N ALA A 660 -9.80 -7.45 23.70
CA ALA A 660 -9.05 -7.17 24.91
C ALA A 660 -7.60 -6.71 24.62
N PHE A 661 -7.39 -5.85 23.62
CA PHE A 661 -6.11 -5.43 23.09
C PHE A 661 -5.69 -4.06 23.62
N VAL A 662 -6.62 -3.23 24.09
CA VAL A 662 -6.32 -1.86 24.55
C VAL A 662 -5.75 -1.83 25.98
N GLU A 663 -5.97 -2.87 26.79
CA GLU A 663 -5.24 -3.03 28.07
C GLU A 663 -3.81 -3.59 27.89
N GLN A 664 -3.38 -3.95 26.67
CA GLN A 664 -1.99 -4.34 26.38
C GLN A 664 -1.20 -3.29 25.60
N THR A 665 -1.84 -2.24 25.07
CA THR A 665 -1.12 -1.20 24.29
C THR A 665 -0.63 -0.01 25.13
N HIS A 666 -1.03 0.09 26.40
CA HIS A 666 -0.37 0.98 27.38
C HIS A 666 0.47 0.24 28.42
N SER A 667 0.54 -1.09 28.33
CA SER A 667 1.53 -1.92 28.99
C SER A 667 1.82 -3.13 28.11
N PHE A 668 2.86 -3.05 27.28
CA PHE A 668 3.56 -4.26 26.88
C PHE A 668 3.93 -5.01 28.16
N PRO A 669 3.88 -6.36 28.18
CA PRO A 669 4.24 -7.10 29.38
C PRO A 669 5.61 -6.62 29.83
N ASN A 670 5.72 -6.22 31.10
CA ASN A 670 7.01 -6.13 31.76
C ASN A 670 7.78 -7.36 31.32
N ILE A 671 8.80 -7.12 30.49
CA ILE A 671 9.85 -8.08 30.26
C ILE A 671 10.28 -8.45 31.67
N VAL A 672 10.16 -9.74 31.96
CA VAL A 672 10.68 -10.39 33.16
C VAL A 672 11.89 -9.60 33.65
N SER A 673 11.79 -9.06 34.87
CA SER A 673 12.87 -8.31 35.52
C SER A 673 14.19 -9.03 35.30
N GLU A 674 15.24 -8.29 34.91
CA GLU A 674 16.59 -8.80 34.64
C GLU A 674 17.15 -9.71 35.74
N GLU A 675 16.58 -9.69 36.96
CA GLU A 675 16.89 -10.61 38.05
C GLU A 675 16.54 -12.10 37.81
N GLN A 676 15.70 -12.47 36.83
CA GLN A 676 15.39 -13.89 36.56
C GLN A 676 16.25 -14.55 35.46
N LEU A 677 17.16 -13.81 34.82
CA LEU A 677 18.07 -14.35 33.80
C LEU A 677 19.45 -14.76 34.34
N TYR A 678 19.70 -14.56 35.64
CA TYR A 678 20.96 -14.90 36.32
C TYR A 678 20.83 -15.92 37.48
N SER A 679 19.72 -16.67 37.59
CA SER A 679 19.71 -17.82 38.49
C SER A 679 20.52 -18.97 37.87
N GLU A 680 21.73 -19.18 38.37
CA GLU A 680 22.58 -20.33 38.08
C GLU A 680 21.76 -21.64 38.12
N PRO A 681 21.92 -22.55 37.15
CA PRO A 681 21.47 -23.91 37.36
C PRO A 681 22.36 -24.52 38.45
N ALA A 682 21.75 -24.82 39.60
CA ALA A 682 22.34 -25.62 40.65
C ALA A 682 22.94 -26.89 40.03
N ILE A 683 24.26 -26.97 40.05
CA ILE A 683 25.02 -28.19 39.76
C ILE A 683 24.65 -29.18 40.88
N ASN A 684 23.69 -30.06 40.61
CA ASN A 684 23.50 -31.26 41.40
C ASN A 684 24.72 -32.16 41.18
N THR A 685 25.67 -32.06 42.11
CA THR A 685 26.62 -33.11 42.41
C THR A 685 25.83 -34.27 43.02
N ALA A 686 25.48 -35.24 42.19
CA ALA A 686 25.06 -36.57 42.65
C ALA A 686 26.14 -37.56 42.24
N THR A 687 27.05 -37.77 43.17
CA THR A 687 27.98 -38.90 43.25
C THR A 687 27.17 -40.17 43.51
N GLN A 688 27.17 -41.13 42.58
CA GLN A 688 27.29 -42.58 42.80
C GLN A 688 27.34 -43.32 41.47
#